data_AF-A0A3E3I4U6-F1
#
_entry.id   AF-A0A3E3I4U6-F1
#
_cell.length_a   1.000
_cell.length_b   1.000
_cell.length_c   1.000
_cell.angle_alpha   90.00
_cell.angle_beta   90.00
_cell.angle_gamma   90.00
#
_symmetry.space_group_name_H-M   'P 1'
#
loop_
_entity.id
_entity.type
_entity.pdbx_description
1 polymer ?
#
loop_
_entity_poly.entity_id
_entity_poly.type
_entity_poly.pdbx_seq_one_letter_code
_entity_poly.pdbx_strand_id
1 'polypeptide(L)'
;MDFYIKRGQKYRIRISDKESDAVKIAASNLEKDLEKVLGGGLQGDEYAQASVPEVDSAENYSEIRIGTIGMCEDIDRIAGNLLRDEKGVLIKEAYLLCVREGRLIIAGSDRRGTIYGIYEFCEKIGVSPWYFWADVPVKEKQEIRLPEDFFRTDHPSVEYRGIFINDEEELEAWVKKHMGEETIGVKTYEKVFELLLRLKANYIWPAMHVNSFNSKRENGALAERMGIVVGTSHCDMLMRSNNREWRPWIAKKGYQDAVYDYSVPGRNREILQEYWRESVEQNQDFEVCYTLGMRGIHDSGFETRGLENKSEEEKRQAKVELLETIIRDQRSILRDTLGHDTMMTFIPYKEVLDLYDHGLEVPEDMTLVWANDNYGYIRRYPSEKEKKRSGGNGIYYHNSYWAPPSMSYVFLCSIPLAHTRNELQKAYNEGIRKLWVLNSGAMKPLEQEIEFFLRLAWEIGSENALTEDVDAYVADWIDRNFEGGIGKEVSALLNDFSQLTNVRKLENMDYDAFSQTAYGDEAVVRIHKYEELFTRGNAIYEALPEKEKDAFFQLVLMRIHAGYFTNLQFYYGDRSTLAYRQGKMQAAAYYTKKSMQFDDARRKMLLYYNKVMADGKWDGILNPEGFPPPRAAQMPVCTPPLSIGERGMLTHLWNEETELVFRKPGVKWLELGNAGQGSFDFTITAPDWMTLSENSGSVRTEKRILVRVEDCTAAREGEILVKDLSDCSEVRIPVKTEPPAQVCENTEEDSCICVQAVSAQSTVSSPYFHVIKRLGRCRGSLMEAVREDSGFSAPLCYQVYAASEGEFLLELHRFPSLDSTGRIRIGVSVDEGPVRILESYSNDEWRGNWKKNVLNNVDRLYLSLPAMKAGLHRISLYAVDKYFAFSGFVIYTKERKENNLAGITGAQELPWDWDADRWTEDFYGKLTLKPRPVEYAPAECGDDGLAVTSRILYPERYTKTVEPGFFLQEGEHPFAENNGSIRIDAAAALAQSRFAHADGGLWQHCSSESYGRSGLAMYVRTPGLSWKEPSEAPSLSYQLECEGGEYTVWMLSKFDVMEEAYFAMGVDGHPLAKEELYRGGALHRYEAEQIYRWVPAARCLLEKGSHTLQVYSMASGMRFDRFYLTRGEELPPSDTQWPV
;
A
#
# COMPACT_ATOMS: atom_id res chain seq x y z
N MET A 1 10.98 10.66 -49.96
CA MET A 1 9.51 10.58 -49.86
C MET A 1 9.12 10.26 -48.43
N ASP A 2 8.14 10.99 -47.91
CA ASP A 2 7.49 10.67 -46.64
C ASP A 2 6.78 9.31 -46.71
N PHE A 3 6.67 8.63 -45.58
CA PHE A 3 5.76 7.50 -45.41
C PHE A 3 4.40 8.03 -44.97
N TYR A 4 3.30 7.53 -45.55
CA TYR A 4 1.95 7.89 -45.11
C TYR A 4 0.95 6.76 -45.33
N ILE A 5 -0.04 6.61 -44.46
CA ILE A 5 -1.21 5.73 -44.65
C ILE A 5 -2.47 6.56 -44.36
N LYS A 6 -3.42 6.60 -45.28
CA LYS A 6 -4.72 7.24 -45.07
C LYS A 6 -5.79 6.24 -44.65
N ARG A 7 -6.80 6.70 -43.92
CA ARG A 7 -8.02 5.94 -43.61
C ARG A 7 -8.62 5.35 -44.89
N GLY A 8 -8.85 4.04 -44.91
CA GLY A 8 -9.32 3.29 -46.08
C GLY A 8 -8.28 3.03 -47.18
N GLN A 9 -7.05 3.54 -47.06
CA GLN A 9 -5.95 3.19 -47.98
C GLN A 9 -5.41 1.81 -47.63
N LYS A 10 -5.11 1.01 -48.66
CA LYS A 10 -4.45 -0.28 -48.46
C LYS A 10 -2.98 -0.09 -48.08
N TYR A 11 -2.49 -0.90 -47.16
CA TYR A 11 -1.08 -0.98 -46.77
C TYR A 11 -0.59 -2.42 -46.86
N ARG A 12 0.73 -2.60 -46.84
CA ARG A 12 1.36 -3.92 -46.84
C ARG A 12 2.41 -4.01 -45.74
N ILE A 13 2.27 -5.00 -44.86
CA ILE A 13 3.30 -5.35 -43.89
C ILE A 13 4.13 -6.50 -44.49
N ARG A 14 5.43 -6.30 -44.67
CA ARG A 14 6.35 -7.34 -45.14
C ARG A 14 7.26 -7.80 -44.01
N ILE A 15 7.30 -9.11 -43.81
CA ILE A 15 8.11 -9.80 -42.81
C ILE A 15 8.75 -11.05 -43.46
N SER A 16 9.95 -11.46 -43.04
CA SER A 16 10.61 -12.68 -43.55
C SER A 16 9.96 -13.94 -42.98
N ASP A 17 9.81 -14.99 -43.79
CA ASP A 17 9.31 -16.30 -43.31
C ASP A 17 10.23 -16.93 -42.26
N LYS A 18 11.51 -16.54 -42.26
CA LYS A 18 12.53 -16.96 -41.29
C LYS A 18 12.40 -16.28 -39.92
N GLU A 19 11.54 -15.28 -39.78
CA GLU A 19 11.30 -14.64 -38.48
C GLU A 19 10.68 -15.62 -37.47
N SER A 20 10.98 -15.37 -36.20
CA SER A 20 10.38 -16.11 -35.09
C SER A 20 8.87 -15.88 -35.00
N ASP A 21 8.16 -16.84 -34.40
CA ASP A 21 6.72 -16.72 -34.13
C ASP A 21 6.41 -15.48 -33.28
N ALA A 22 7.29 -15.12 -32.35
CA ALA A 22 7.13 -13.93 -31.50
C ALA A 22 7.02 -12.64 -32.31
N VAL A 23 7.88 -12.46 -33.32
CA VAL A 23 7.84 -11.30 -34.23
C VAL A 23 6.59 -11.34 -35.11
N LYS A 24 6.21 -12.52 -35.60
CA LYS A 24 4.99 -12.71 -36.42
C LYS A 24 3.72 -12.37 -35.63
N ILE A 25 3.63 -12.76 -34.36
CA ILE A 25 2.53 -12.41 -33.46
C ILE A 25 2.45 -10.89 -33.26
N ALA A 26 3.58 -10.24 -32.97
CA ALA A 26 3.63 -8.79 -32.81
C ALA A 26 3.23 -8.05 -34.11
N ALA A 27 3.64 -8.54 -35.28
CA ALA A 27 3.24 -7.98 -36.56
C ALA A 27 1.72 -8.12 -36.82
N SER A 28 1.13 -9.26 -36.45
CA SER A 28 -0.34 -9.44 -36.48
C SER A 28 -1.06 -8.49 -35.52
N ASN A 29 -0.46 -8.20 -34.35
CA ASN A 29 -1.02 -7.21 -33.43
C ASN A 29 -0.97 -5.79 -34.01
N LEU A 30 0.13 -5.42 -34.69
CA LEU A 30 0.23 -4.16 -35.43
C LEU A 30 -0.84 -4.04 -36.51
N GLU A 31 -1.13 -5.11 -37.24
CA GLU A 31 -2.20 -5.12 -38.24
C GLU A 31 -3.56 -4.79 -37.62
N LYS A 32 -3.93 -5.48 -36.53
CA LYS A 32 -5.17 -5.21 -35.79
C LYS A 32 -5.21 -3.80 -35.21
N ASP A 33 -4.07 -3.28 -34.76
CA ASP A 33 -3.95 -1.93 -34.22
C ASP A 33 -4.15 -0.87 -35.32
N LEU A 34 -3.57 -1.08 -36.50
CA LEU A 34 -3.79 -0.23 -37.68
C LEU A 34 -5.26 -0.24 -38.12
N GLU A 35 -5.92 -1.40 -38.12
CA GLU A 35 -7.35 -1.51 -38.41
C GLU A 35 -8.20 -0.67 -37.47
N LYS A 36 -7.93 -0.73 -36.14
CA LYS A 36 -8.63 0.06 -35.13
C LYS A 36 -8.36 1.56 -35.29
N VAL A 37 -7.11 1.96 -35.52
CA VAL A 37 -6.71 3.37 -35.65
C VAL A 37 -7.30 4.00 -36.92
N LEU A 38 -7.30 3.28 -38.04
CA LEU A 38 -7.72 3.81 -39.34
C LEU A 38 -9.17 3.46 -39.72
N GLY A 39 -9.89 2.66 -38.94
CA GLY A 39 -11.30 2.33 -39.19
C GLY A 39 -11.52 1.35 -40.35
N GLY A 40 -10.62 0.36 -40.49
CA GLY A 40 -10.67 -0.66 -41.55
C GLY A 40 -9.88 -0.28 -42.81
N GLY A 41 -8.84 -1.07 -43.10
CA GLY A 41 -8.09 -1.05 -44.35
C GLY A 41 -7.89 -2.49 -44.83
N LEU A 42 -8.05 -2.73 -46.14
CA LEU A 42 -7.79 -4.05 -46.71
C LEU A 42 -6.28 -4.23 -46.85
N GLN A 43 -5.73 -5.27 -46.21
CA GLN A 43 -4.41 -5.80 -46.58
C GLN A 43 -4.44 -6.13 -48.08
N GLY A 44 -3.48 -5.64 -48.86
CA GLY A 44 -3.39 -6.02 -50.28
C GLY A 44 -3.13 -7.51 -50.42
N ASP A 45 -3.76 -8.17 -51.40
CA ASP A 45 -3.67 -9.63 -51.60
C ASP A 45 -2.23 -10.17 -51.61
N GLU A 46 -2.08 -11.29 -50.89
CA GLU A 46 -1.02 -12.30 -50.84
C GLU A 46 0.36 -11.96 -50.24
N TYR A 47 0.75 -12.83 -49.28
CA TYR A 47 2.12 -13.18 -48.88
C TYR A 47 3.01 -13.45 -50.10
N ALA A 48 3.52 -12.40 -50.74
CA ALA A 48 4.44 -12.53 -51.85
C ALA A 48 5.83 -12.93 -51.31
N GLN A 49 6.14 -14.21 -51.53
CA GLN A 49 7.45 -14.83 -51.37
C GLN A 49 8.60 -13.90 -51.80
N ALA A 50 9.74 -14.03 -51.11
CA ALA A 50 10.95 -13.21 -51.26
C ALA A 50 11.66 -13.27 -52.64
N SER A 51 10.98 -13.65 -53.73
CA SER A 51 11.60 -13.76 -55.05
C SER A 51 10.60 -13.63 -56.20
N VAL A 52 10.13 -12.42 -56.54
CA VAL A 52 9.71 -12.07 -57.92
C VAL A 52 10.04 -10.58 -58.21
N PRO A 53 10.56 -10.22 -59.40
CA PRO A 53 10.94 -8.85 -59.76
C PRO A 53 9.73 -7.95 -60.07
N GLU A 54 9.97 -6.64 -60.01
CA GLU A 54 9.15 -5.52 -60.49
C GLU A 54 7.99 -5.89 -61.45
N VAL A 55 6.74 -5.80 -61.01
CA VAL A 55 5.60 -5.52 -61.92
C VAL A 55 4.52 -4.67 -61.23
N ASP A 56 4.20 -3.59 -61.95
CA ASP A 56 3.07 -2.66 -61.98
C ASP A 56 2.72 -1.68 -60.84
N SER A 57 3.03 -0.42 -61.17
CA SER A 57 2.85 0.84 -60.47
C SER A 57 1.43 1.43 -60.58
N ALA A 58 0.38 0.67 -60.31
CA ALA A 58 -1.00 1.16 -60.44
C ALA A 58 -1.86 1.12 -59.16
N GLU A 59 -1.39 0.52 -58.06
CA GLU A 59 -2.09 0.58 -56.76
C GLU A 59 -1.17 1.21 -55.69
N ASN A 60 -1.59 2.37 -55.16
CA ASN A 60 -0.86 3.17 -54.15
C ASN A 60 -0.86 2.47 -52.77
N TYR A 61 -0.03 1.43 -52.59
CA TYR A 61 0.20 0.80 -51.29
C TYR A 61 1.32 1.50 -50.52
N SER A 62 1.11 1.70 -49.23
CA SER A 62 2.17 2.10 -48.30
C SER A 62 2.77 0.84 -47.66
N GLU A 63 4.10 0.74 -47.66
CA GLU A 63 4.81 -0.47 -47.21
C GLU A 63 5.47 -0.24 -45.83
N ILE A 64 5.20 -1.16 -44.91
CA ILE A 64 5.91 -1.33 -43.64
C ILE A 64 6.76 -2.58 -43.75
N ARG A 65 8.08 -2.46 -43.57
CA ARG A 65 9.02 -3.57 -43.62
C ARG A 65 9.58 -3.86 -42.24
N ILE A 66 9.38 -5.09 -41.78
CA ILE A 66 9.75 -5.56 -40.44
C ILE A 66 10.80 -6.66 -40.57
N GLY A 67 11.85 -6.62 -39.75
CA GLY A 67 12.72 -7.79 -39.61
C GLY A 67 13.82 -7.67 -38.55
N THR A 68 14.39 -8.82 -38.23
CA THR A 68 15.49 -8.97 -37.28
C THR A 68 16.81 -9.08 -38.03
N ILE A 69 17.88 -8.50 -37.49
CA ILE A 69 19.24 -8.65 -38.06
C ILE A 69 19.57 -10.15 -38.21
N GLY A 70 20.09 -10.53 -39.37
CA GLY A 70 20.43 -11.89 -39.78
C GLY A 70 19.28 -12.68 -40.41
N MET A 71 18.05 -12.17 -40.39
CA MET A 71 16.87 -12.86 -40.96
C MET A 71 16.50 -12.36 -42.36
N CYS A 72 16.97 -11.17 -42.75
CA CYS A 72 16.70 -10.54 -44.05
C CYS A 72 17.85 -9.63 -44.50
N GLU A 73 18.43 -9.88 -45.69
CA GLU A 73 19.56 -9.10 -46.22
C GLU A 73 19.27 -7.60 -46.39
N ASP A 74 18.02 -7.25 -46.73
CA ASP A 74 17.62 -5.85 -46.88
C ASP A 74 17.66 -5.10 -45.54
N ILE A 75 17.19 -5.76 -44.47
CA ILE A 75 17.24 -5.24 -43.11
C ILE A 75 18.69 -5.14 -42.63
N ASP A 76 19.52 -6.15 -42.90
CA ASP A 76 20.95 -6.15 -42.54
C ASP A 76 21.69 -4.96 -43.15
N ARG A 77 21.42 -4.67 -44.42
CA ARG A 77 22.02 -3.53 -45.14
C ARG A 77 21.58 -2.17 -44.57
N ILE A 78 20.32 -2.03 -44.16
CA ILE A 78 19.76 -0.75 -43.68
C ILE A 78 20.12 -0.51 -42.21
N ALA A 79 19.96 -1.52 -41.36
CA ALA A 79 19.99 -1.38 -39.90
C ALA A 79 21.23 -2.01 -39.23
N GLY A 80 21.96 -2.90 -39.92
CA GLY A 80 22.97 -3.76 -39.30
C GLY A 80 24.14 -3.04 -38.62
N ASN A 81 24.51 -1.85 -39.08
CA ASN A 81 25.53 -1.01 -38.44
C ASN A 81 24.96 -0.08 -37.36
N LEU A 82 23.66 0.24 -37.42
CA LEU A 82 23.03 1.21 -36.52
C LEU A 82 22.62 0.61 -35.18
N LEU A 83 22.47 -0.72 -35.13
CA LEU A 83 22.09 -1.47 -33.93
C LEU A 83 23.30 -2.09 -33.22
N ARG A 84 24.50 -1.56 -33.48
CA ARG A 84 25.75 -2.02 -32.87
C ARG A 84 26.35 -0.94 -31.99
N ASP A 85 26.99 -1.37 -30.91
CA ASP A 85 27.75 -0.50 -30.03
C ASP A 85 29.08 -0.04 -30.69
N GLU A 86 29.84 0.79 -29.98
CA GLU A 86 31.14 1.30 -30.45
C GLU A 86 32.17 0.20 -30.73
N LYS A 87 31.96 -1.02 -30.21
CA LYS A 87 32.81 -2.20 -30.43
C LYS A 87 32.32 -3.07 -31.58
N GLY A 88 31.24 -2.68 -32.25
CA GLY A 88 30.63 -3.43 -33.34
C GLY A 88 29.81 -4.64 -32.88
N VAL A 89 29.44 -4.73 -31.59
CA VAL A 89 28.58 -5.80 -31.05
C VAL A 89 27.13 -5.36 -31.13
N LEU A 90 26.22 -6.26 -31.53
CA LEU A 90 24.78 -5.95 -31.52
C LEU A 90 24.35 -5.60 -30.10
N ILE A 91 23.68 -4.46 -29.96
CA ILE A 91 23.11 -4.02 -28.70
C ILE A 91 21.87 -4.89 -28.45
N LYS A 92 21.86 -5.65 -27.36
CA LYS A 92 20.76 -6.56 -27.02
C LYS A 92 19.43 -5.79 -26.97
N GLU A 93 18.40 -6.34 -27.61
CA GLU A 93 17.03 -5.80 -27.64
C GLU A 93 16.88 -4.38 -28.21
N ALA A 94 17.88 -3.89 -28.93
CA ALA A 94 17.83 -2.61 -29.62
C ALA A 94 16.90 -2.66 -30.85
N TYR A 95 16.26 -1.53 -31.13
CA TYR A 95 15.40 -1.38 -32.31
C TYR A 95 15.68 -0.09 -33.07
N LEU A 96 15.31 -0.09 -34.35
CA LEU A 96 15.36 1.04 -35.27
C LEU A 96 14.00 1.19 -35.96
N LEU A 97 13.44 2.40 -35.93
CA LEU A 97 12.39 2.84 -36.84
C LEU A 97 12.95 3.93 -37.74
N CYS A 98 12.85 3.79 -39.06
CA CYS A 98 13.22 4.86 -39.98
C CYS A 98 12.39 4.85 -41.26
N VAL A 99 12.32 6.00 -41.93
CA VAL A 99 11.75 6.09 -43.28
C VAL A 99 12.86 6.03 -44.32
N ARG A 100 12.72 5.11 -45.28
CA ARG A 100 13.64 4.96 -46.42
C ARG A 100 12.85 4.72 -47.70
N GLU A 101 13.07 5.57 -48.70
CA GLU A 101 12.41 5.46 -50.01
C GLU A 101 10.87 5.40 -49.90
N GLY A 102 10.28 6.17 -48.96
CA GLY A 102 8.82 6.18 -48.73
C GLY A 102 8.26 4.98 -47.95
N ARG A 103 9.12 4.11 -47.42
CA ARG A 103 8.75 2.91 -46.65
C ARG A 103 9.15 3.07 -45.19
N LEU A 104 8.31 2.59 -44.27
CA LEU A 104 8.67 2.49 -42.86
C LEU A 104 9.45 1.21 -42.63
N ILE A 105 10.68 1.31 -42.15
CA ILE A 105 11.52 0.18 -41.76
C ILE A 105 11.48 0.06 -40.23
N ILE A 106 11.13 -1.13 -39.74
CA ILE A 106 11.20 -1.53 -38.33
C ILE A 106 12.19 -2.68 -38.23
N ALA A 107 13.35 -2.43 -37.62
CA ALA A 107 14.42 -3.41 -37.50
C ALA A 107 14.82 -3.63 -36.04
N GLY A 108 15.10 -4.87 -35.66
CA GLY A 108 15.60 -5.21 -34.32
C GLY A 108 16.92 -5.97 -34.36
N SER A 109 17.74 -5.80 -33.33
CA SER A 109 19.00 -6.55 -33.19
C SER A 109 18.79 -8.02 -32.85
N ASP A 110 17.65 -8.34 -32.23
CA ASP A 110 17.15 -9.67 -31.91
C ASP A 110 15.61 -9.70 -31.97
N ARG A 111 15.00 -10.87 -31.69
CA ARG A 111 13.54 -11.05 -31.76
C ARG A 111 12.76 -10.03 -30.92
N ARG A 112 13.27 -9.68 -29.74
CA ARG A 112 12.61 -8.77 -28.81
C ARG A 112 12.81 -7.32 -29.22
N GLY A 113 14.00 -6.96 -29.71
CA GLY A 113 14.22 -5.65 -30.34
C GLY A 113 13.22 -5.39 -31.48
N THR A 114 12.98 -6.37 -32.36
CA THR A 114 12.00 -6.21 -33.45
C THR A 114 10.59 -6.02 -32.90
N ILE A 115 10.19 -6.79 -31.87
CA ILE A 115 8.89 -6.66 -31.20
C ILE A 115 8.72 -5.27 -30.57
N TYR A 116 9.74 -4.74 -29.89
CA TYR A 116 9.68 -3.41 -29.28
C TYR A 116 9.59 -2.31 -30.33
N GLY A 117 10.27 -2.45 -31.46
CA GLY A 117 10.14 -1.52 -32.58
C GLY A 117 8.71 -1.49 -33.16
N ILE A 118 8.05 -2.65 -33.22
CA ILE A 118 6.64 -2.76 -33.62
C ILE A 118 5.73 -2.05 -32.61
N TYR A 119 5.86 -2.35 -31.32
CA TYR A 119 5.00 -1.74 -30.31
C TYR A 119 5.28 -0.26 -30.05
N GLU A 120 6.52 0.21 -30.26
CA GLU A 120 6.85 1.63 -30.31
C GLU A 120 6.08 2.33 -31.44
N PHE A 121 5.94 1.69 -32.60
CA PHE A 121 5.10 2.22 -33.67
C PHE A 121 3.61 2.21 -33.30
N CYS A 122 3.09 1.12 -32.70
CA CYS A 122 1.70 1.05 -32.20
C CYS A 122 1.39 2.18 -31.21
N GLU A 123 2.29 2.45 -30.26
CA GLU A 123 2.14 3.54 -29.29
C GLU A 123 2.12 4.90 -30.00
N LYS A 124 3.05 5.14 -30.94
CA LYS A 124 3.10 6.37 -31.74
C LYS A 124 1.83 6.66 -32.54
N ILE A 125 1.16 5.62 -33.04
CA ILE A 125 -0.10 5.78 -33.78
C ILE A 125 -1.32 5.87 -32.86
N GLY A 126 -1.13 5.81 -31.53
CA GLY A 126 -2.16 6.12 -30.54
C GLY A 126 -2.85 4.89 -29.94
N VAL A 127 -2.20 3.72 -29.94
CA VAL A 127 -2.66 2.54 -29.20
C VAL A 127 -1.91 2.43 -27.88
N SER A 128 -2.61 2.69 -26.78
CA SER A 128 -2.07 2.51 -25.43
C SER A 128 -1.76 1.04 -25.14
N PRO A 129 -0.66 0.74 -24.41
CA PRO A 129 -0.44 -0.59 -23.81
C PRO A 129 -1.64 -1.07 -22.96
N TRP A 130 -2.40 -0.13 -22.39
CA TRP A 130 -3.51 -0.39 -21.48
C TRP A 130 -4.88 -0.49 -22.16
N TYR A 131 -4.95 -0.55 -23.51
CA TYR A 131 -6.23 -0.64 -24.23
C TYR A 131 -7.11 -1.80 -23.76
N PHE A 132 -6.50 -2.92 -23.37
CA PHE A 132 -7.21 -4.09 -22.84
C PHE A 132 -7.29 -4.06 -21.31
N TRP A 133 -6.19 -3.75 -20.62
CA TRP A 133 -6.11 -3.88 -19.16
C TRP A 133 -6.68 -2.67 -18.39
N ALA A 134 -6.97 -1.55 -19.04
CA ALA A 134 -7.60 -0.39 -18.40
C ALA A 134 -8.55 0.41 -19.33
N ASP A 135 -9.10 -0.25 -20.35
CA ASP A 135 -10.10 0.30 -21.28
C ASP A 135 -9.70 1.60 -21.99
N VAL A 136 -8.41 1.90 -22.08
CA VAL A 136 -7.95 3.13 -22.75
C VAL A 136 -8.37 3.08 -24.22
N PRO A 137 -9.19 4.03 -24.70
CA PRO A 137 -9.68 4.00 -26.07
C PRO A 137 -8.55 4.13 -27.09
N VAL A 138 -8.63 3.37 -28.18
CA VAL A 138 -7.72 3.54 -29.31
C VAL A 138 -8.00 4.88 -29.99
N LYS A 139 -6.95 5.69 -30.19
CA LYS A 139 -7.07 7.00 -30.85
C LYS A 139 -7.26 6.81 -32.36
N GLU A 140 -8.46 7.10 -32.84
CA GLU A 140 -8.77 7.09 -34.26
C GLU A 140 -8.03 8.20 -35.04
N LYS A 141 -7.53 7.88 -36.23
CA LYS A 141 -6.83 8.82 -37.11
C LYS A 141 -7.36 8.78 -38.55
N GLN A 142 -7.24 9.91 -39.23
CA GLN A 142 -7.52 10.04 -40.68
C GLN A 142 -6.29 9.72 -41.53
N GLU A 143 -5.10 10.02 -41.02
CA GLU A 143 -3.83 9.65 -41.64
C GLU A 143 -2.76 9.39 -40.58
N ILE A 144 -1.82 8.50 -40.92
CA ILE A 144 -0.53 8.32 -40.26
C ILE A 144 0.52 8.83 -41.24
N ARG A 145 1.41 9.74 -40.82
CA ARG A 145 2.47 10.29 -41.67
C ARG A 145 3.77 10.40 -40.89
N LEU A 146 4.86 9.93 -41.47
CA LEU A 146 6.22 10.06 -40.96
C LEU A 146 7.10 10.73 -42.03
N PRO A 147 7.87 11.77 -41.68
CA PRO A 147 8.72 12.46 -42.64
C PRO A 147 9.86 11.56 -43.14
N GLU A 148 10.41 11.84 -44.32
CA GLU A 148 11.51 11.07 -44.91
C GLU A 148 12.76 10.96 -44.01
N ASP A 149 13.03 11.97 -43.19
CA ASP A 149 14.16 12.01 -42.26
C ASP A 149 13.83 11.40 -40.89
N PHE A 150 12.63 10.82 -40.72
CA PHE A 150 12.25 10.15 -39.49
C PHE A 150 13.22 9.02 -39.17
N PHE A 151 13.78 9.09 -37.96
CA PHE A 151 14.76 8.16 -37.45
C PHE A 151 14.61 8.07 -35.93
N ARG A 152 14.48 6.84 -35.42
CA ARG A 152 14.47 6.56 -33.98
C ARG A 152 15.20 5.25 -33.73
N THR A 153 16.13 5.27 -32.80
CA THR A 153 16.82 4.07 -32.28
C THR A 153 16.82 4.13 -30.76
N ASP A 154 16.75 2.99 -30.11
CA ASP A 154 16.60 2.91 -28.65
C ASP A 154 16.94 1.48 -28.17
N HIS A 155 17.30 1.33 -26.89
CA HIS A 155 17.64 0.06 -26.29
C HIS A 155 17.54 0.13 -24.76
N PRO A 156 17.38 -1.00 -24.04
CA PRO A 156 17.21 -0.97 -22.58
C PRO A 156 18.53 -0.72 -21.84
N SER A 157 18.43 -0.07 -20.68
CA SER A 157 19.50 0.08 -19.68
C SER A 157 19.65 -1.12 -18.75
N VAL A 158 18.54 -1.80 -18.42
CA VAL A 158 18.50 -3.02 -17.59
C VAL A 158 18.16 -4.22 -18.45
N GLU A 159 18.93 -5.31 -18.35
CA GLU A 159 18.84 -6.43 -19.28
C GLU A 159 17.57 -7.27 -19.16
N TYR A 160 17.16 -7.61 -17.94
CA TYR A 160 15.92 -8.33 -17.64
C TYR A 160 14.99 -7.45 -16.82
N ARG A 161 13.77 -7.23 -17.33
CA ARG A 161 12.82 -6.25 -16.79
C ARG A 161 11.44 -6.89 -16.78
N GLY A 162 10.81 -6.95 -15.61
CA GLY A 162 9.59 -7.72 -15.48
C GLY A 162 8.77 -7.44 -14.23
N ILE A 163 7.70 -8.21 -14.11
CA ILE A 163 6.82 -8.21 -12.96
C ILE A 163 6.76 -9.59 -12.30
N PHE A 164 6.32 -9.61 -11.06
CA PHE A 164 5.84 -10.77 -10.34
C PHE A 164 4.34 -10.58 -10.09
N ILE A 165 3.54 -11.49 -10.65
CA ILE A 165 2.12 -11.61 -10.30
C ILE A 165 2.05 -12.36 -8.98
N ASN A 166 1.69 -11.65 -7.91
CA ASN A 166 1.60 -12.16 -6.55
C ASN A 166 0.33 -11.63 -5.88
N ASP A 167 -0.03 -12.11 -4.69
CA ASP A 167 -1.23 -11.66 -3.96
C ASP A 167 -2.50 -11.74 -4.85
N GLU A 168 -2.51 -12.72 -5.77
CA GLU A 168 -3.25 -12.69 -7.03
C GLU A 168 -4.69 -13.24 -6.96
N GLU A 169 -5.24 -13.40 -5.76
CA GLU A 169 -6.58 -13.96 -5.55
C GLU A 169 -7.68 -13.15 -6.28
N GLU A 170 -7.52 -11.83 -6.35
CA GLU A 170 -8.41 -10.93 -7.12
C GLU A 170 -8.31 -11.17 -8.63
N LEU A 171 -7.08 -11.35 -9.14
CA LEU A 171 -6.87 -11.70 -10.54
C LEU A 171 -7.48 -13.07 -10.86
N GLU A 172 -7.33 -14.05 -9.97
CA GLU A 172 -7.96 -15.36 -10.14
C GLU A 172 -9.49 -15.27 -10.18
N ALA A 173 -10.09 -14.49 -9.28
CA ALA A 173 -11.54 -14.28 -9.24
C ALA A 173 -12.07 -13.63 -10.53
N TRP A 174 -11.33 -12.66 -11.08
CA TRP A 174 -11.63 -12.06 -12.38
C TRP A 174 -11.48 -13.07 -13.53
N VAL A 175 -10.39 -13.86 -13.56
CA VAL A 175 -10.13 -14.88 -14.59
C VAL A 175 -11.26 -15.90 -14.67
N LYS A 176 -11.72 -16.40 -13.52
CA LYS A 176 -12.84 -17.37 -13.42
C LYS A 176 -14.12 -16.84 -14.05
N LYS A 177 -14.36 -15.53 -13.97
CA LYS A 177 -15.57 -14.88 -14.51
C LYS A 177 -15.45 -14.48 -15.98
N HIS A 178 -14.28 -14.03 -16.41
CA HIS A 178 -14.14 -13.30 -17.69
C HIS A 178 -13.29 -14.01 -18.75
N MET A 179 -12.36 -14.89 -18.37
CA MET A 179 -11.43 -15.50 -19.33
C MET A 179 -11.83 -16.92 -19.74
N GLY A 180 -12.82 -17.50 -19.07
CA GLY A 180 -13.23 -18.89 -19.30
C GLY A 180 -12.09 -19.86 -18.99
N GLU A 181 -11.37 -19.61 -17.91
CA GLU A 181 -10.34 -20.47 -17.32
C GLU A 181 -10.64 -20.65 -15.82
N GLU A 182 -10.43 -21.86 -15.27
CA GLU A 182 -10.65 -22.15 -13.84
C GLU A 182 -9.64 -21.44 -12.91
N THR A 183 -8.52 -20.98 -13.48
CA THR A 183 -7.45 -20.25 -12.79
C THR A 183 -6.57 -19.57 -13.85
N ILE A 184 -5.63 -18.72 -13.43
CA ILE A 184 -4.72 -17.97 -14.31
C ILE A 184 -3.96 -18.95 -15.24
N GLY A 185 -4.25 -18.91 -16.54
CA GLY A 185 -3.75 -19.88 -17.52
C GLY A 185 -3.36 -19.24 -18.85
N VAL A 186 -3.32 -20.06 -19.91
CA VAL A 186 -2.81 -19.70 -21.25
C VAL A 186 -3.49 -18.45 -21.80
N LYS A 187 -4.83 -18.34 -21.70
CA LYS A 187 -5.55 -17.17 -22.27
C LYS A 187 -5.24 -15.90 -21.49
N THR A 188 -5.14 -16.01 -20.17
CA THR A 188 -4.78 -14.89 -19.31
C THR A 188 -3.32 -14.47 -19.54
N TYR A 189 -2.39 -15.43 -19.57
CA TYR A 189 -0.97 -15.17 -19.81
C TYR A 189 -0.72 -14.58 -21.20
N GLU A 190 -1.48 -14.94 -22.24
CA GLU A 190 -1.38 -14.28 -23.55
C GLU A 190 -1.60 -12.77 -23.44
N LYS A 191 -2.60 -12.35 -22.64
CA LYS A 191 -2.88 -10.93 -22.38
C LYS A 191 -1.88 -10.26 -21.47
N VAL A 192 -1.30 -10.99 -20.52
CA VAL A 192 -0.20 -10.48 -19.68
C VAL A 192 1.07 -10.29 -20.52
N PHE A 193 1.44 -11.26 -21.35
CA PHE A 193 2.64 -11.21 -22.19
C PHE A 193 2.53 -10.12 -23.26
N GLU A 194 1.36 -9.94 -23.87
CA GLU A 194 1.11 -8.81 -24.78
C GLU A 194 1.36 -7.47 -24.07
N LEU A 195 0.83 -7.30 -22.85
CA LEU A 195 1.05 -6.09 -22.05
C LEU A 195 2.53 -5.86 -21.74
N LEU A 196 3.23 -6.89 -21.24
CA LEU A 196 4.66 -6.78 -20.92
C LEU A 196 5.49 -6.37 -22.13
N LEU A 197 5.26 -6.98 -23.30
CA LEU A 197 5.98 -6.61 -24.52
C LEU A 197 5.66 -5.19 -24.99
N ARG A 198 4.39 -4.74 -24.88
CA ARG A 198 4.00 -3.36 -25.17
C ARG A 198 4.66 -2.35 -24.23
N LEU A 199 4.90 -2.75 -22.98
CA LEU A 199 5.66 -2.00 -21.97
C LEU A 199 7.18 -2.19 -22.07
N LYS A 200 7.68 -2.85 -23.12
CA LYS A 200 9.11 -3.16 -23.37
C LYS A 200 9.78 -4.00 -22.26
N ALA A 201 9.00 -4.83 -21.57
CA ALA A 201 9.46 -5.84 -20.64
C ALA A 201 9.71 -7.19 -21.33
N ASN A 202 10.55 -8.02 -20.74
CA ASN A 202 10.91 -9.36 -21.25
C ASN A 202 10.85 -10.47 -20.20
N TYR A 203 10.50 -10.16 -18.95
CA TYR A 203 10.65 -11.09 -17.83
C TYR A 203 9.37 -11.20 -16.98
N ILE A 204 9.11 -12.38 -16.42
CA ILE A 204 7.97 -12.59 -15.51
C ILE A 204 8.29 -13.62 -14.42
N TRP A 205 7.84 -13.36 -13.20
CA TRP A 205 7.51 -14.39 -12.21
C TRP A 205 6.00 -14.62 -12.22
N PRO A 206 5.52 -15.83 -12.56
CA PRO A 206 4.10 -16.12 -12.70
C PRO A 206 3.41 -16.28 -11.34
N ALA A 207 2.07 -16.27 -11.36
CA ALA A 207 1.21 -16.58 -10.21
C ALA A 207 1.57 -17.95 -9.59
N MET A 208 1.51 -18.03 -8.26
CA MET A 208 2.00 -19.18 -7.50
C MET A 208 1.20 -19.52 -6.23
N HIS A 209 0.38 -18.58 -5.72
CA HIS A 209 -0.47 -18.81 -4.55
C HIS A 209 -1.70 -19.63 -4.94
N VAL A 210 -2.37 -19.26 -6.03
CA VAL A 210 -3.63 -19.90 -6.46
C VAL A 210 -3.42 -21.13 -7.34
N ASN A 211 -2.30 -21.21 -8.06
CA ASN A 211 -1.98 -22.31 -8.96
C ASN A 211 -0.46 -22.53 -9.13
N SER A 212 -0.06 -23.37 -10.09
CA SER A 212 1.34 -23.51 -10.52
C SER A 212 1.46 -23.29 -12.01
N PHE A 213 2.33 -22.39 -12.44
CA PHE A 213 2.61 -22.15 -13.86
C PHE A 213 2.97 -23.44 -14.61
N ASN A 214 3.81 -24.28 -14.01
CA ASN A 214 4.28 -25.54 -14.58
C ASN A 214 3.24 -26.68 -14.57
N SER A 215 2.06 -26.48 -13.98
CA SER A 215 0.97 -27.46 -14.08
C SER A 215 0.51 -27.69 -15.54
N LYS A 216 0.76 -26.72 -16.44
CA LYS A 216 0.52 -26.81 -17.88
C LYS A 216 1.78 -26.38 -18.64
N ARG A 217 2.44 -27.33 -19.32
CA ARG A 217 3.58 -27.03 -20.21
C ARG A 217 3.27 -25.97 -21.27
N GLU A 218 2.00 -25.87 -21.67
CA GLU A 218 1.55 -24.87 -22.64
C GLU A 218 1.74 -23.42 -22.17
N ASN A 219 1.75 -23.16 -20.86
CA ASN A 219 2.07 -21.82 -20.34
C ASN A 219 3.51 -21.41 -20.71
N GLY A 220 4.48 -22.32 -20.53
CA GLY A 220 5.88 -22.11 -20.91
C GLY A 220 6.07 -22.06 -22.43
N ALA A 221 5.35 -22.92 -23.17
CA ALA A 221 5.37 -22.88 -24.63
C ALA A 221 4.84 -21.55 -25.19
N LEU A 222 3.79 -20.99 -24.57
CA LEU A 222 3.28 -19.66 -24.92
C LEU A 222 4.32 -18.56 -24.63
N ALA A 223 4.98 -18.61 -23.47
CA ALA A 223 6.01 -17.64 -23.12
C ALA A 223 7.15 -17.63 -24.15
N GLU A 224 7.65 -18.80 -24.54
CA GLU A 224 8.67 -18.94 -25.59
C GLU A 224 8.17 -18.42 -26.95
N ARG A 225 6.94 -18.77 -27.35
CA ARG A 225 6.34 -18.30 -28.62
C ARG A 225 6.16 -16.78 -28.65
N MET A 226 5.94 -16.13 -27.52
CA MET A 226 5.79 -14.66 -27.43
C MET A 226 7.11 -13.95 -27.12
N GLY A 227 8.17 -14.68 -26.73
CA GLY A 227 9.49 -14.13 -26.43
C GLY A 227 9.67 -13.63 -25.00
N ILE A 228 8.88 -14.13 -24.04
CA ILE A 228 8.99 -13.82 -22.60
C ILE A 228 9.88 -14.84 -21.90
N VAL A 229 10.82 -14.34 -21.10
CA VAL A 229 11.67 -15.14 -20.21
C VAL A 229 10.93 -15.38 -18.90
N VAL A 230 10.77 -16.65 -18.52
CA VAL A 230 10.11 -17.01 -17.27
C VAL A 230 11.14 -17.29 -16.19
N GLY A 231 10.96 -16.70 -15.02
CA GLY A 231 11.68 -17.07 -13.80
C GLY A 231 10.73 -17.37 -12.65
N THR A 232 11.28 -17.60 -11.46
CA THR A 232 10.51 -17.93 -10.27
C THR A 232 11.00 -17.22 -9.01
N SER A 233 10.09 -17.09 -8.04
CA SER A 233 10.33 -16.47 -6.75
C SER A 233 11.42 -17.18 -5.92
N HIS A 234 11.87 -16.55 -4.84
CA HIS A 234 12.95 -17.03 -3.97
C HIS A 234 12.70 -18.36 -3.23
N CYS A 235 11.49 -18.92 -3.28
CA CYS A 235 11.17 -20.22 -2.68
C CYS A 235 10.84 -21.29 -3.72
N ASP A 236 10.89 -20.95 -5.01
CA ASP A 236 10.47 -21.78 -6.12
C ASP A 236 11.69 -22.19 -6.96
N MET A 237 12.40 -23.21 -6.48
CA MET A 237 13.66 -23.67 -7.05
C MET A 237 13.45 -24.41 -8.37
N LEU A 238 14.29 -24.10 -9.36
CA LEU A 238 14.29 -24.77 -10.67
C LEU A 238 12.89 -24.83 -11.31
N MET A 239 12.18 -23.70 -11.34
CA MET A 239 10.83 -23.56 -11.89
C MET A 239 9.71 -24.33 -11.14
N ARG A 240 9.98 -24.87 -9.95
CA ARG A 240 8.96 -25.59 -9.16
C ARG A 240 8.26 -24.65 -8.18
N SER A 241 6.94 -24.49 -8.34
CA SER A 241 6.08 -23.85 -7.35
C SER A 241 5.80 -24.79 -6.19
N ASN A 242 6.69 -24.79 -5.19
CA ASN A 242 6.73 -25.85 -4.17
C ASN A 242 5.45 -25.93 -3.33
N ASN A 243 4.78 -24.79 -3.11
CA ASN A 243 3.51 -24.72 -2.40
C ASN A 243 2.43 -25.64 -3.00
N ARG A 244 2.40 -25.76 -4.31
CA ARG A 244 1.32 -26.41 -5.06
C ARG A 244 1.78 -27.66 -5.82
N GLU A 245 3.07 -27.85 -6.03
CA GLU A 245 3.61 -28.99 -6.80
C GLU A 245 4.14 -30.13 -5.93
N TRP A 246 4.81 -29.85 -4.80
CA TRP A 246 5.55 -30.88 -4.05
C TRP A 246 4.66 -32.02 -3.55
N ARG A 247 3.61 -31.70 -2.78
CA ARG A 247 2.70 -32.70 -2.19
C ARG A 247 1.97 -33.53 -3.25
N PRO A 248 1.35 -32.93 -4.29
CA PRO A 248 0.75 -33.71 -5.37
C PRO A 248 1.75 -34.59 -6.12
N TRP A 249 2.98 -34.11 -6.33
CA TRP A 249 4.01 -34.86 -7.04
C TRP A 249 4.46 -36.11 -6.28
N ILE A 250 4.78 -36.00 -4.97
CA ILE A 250 5.17 -37.17 -4.18
C ILE A 250 4.04 -38.21 -4.09
N ALA A 251 2.79 -37.75 -3.98
CA ALA A 251 1.62 -38.63 -3.98
C ALA A 251 1.48 -39.37 -5.31
N LYS A 252 1.66 -38.69 -6.45
CA LYS A 252 1.64 -39.28 -7.79
C LYS A 252 2.76 -40.31 -7.99
N LYS A 253 3.94 -40.07 -7.40
CA LYS A 253 5.10 -40.98 -7.44
C LYS A 253 5.00 -42.14 -6.46
N GLY A 254 4.06 -42.11 -5.52
CA GLY A 254 3.89 -43.13 -4.49
C GLY A 254 4.91 -43.04 -3.36
N TYR A 255 5.56 -41.89 -3.18
CA TYR A 255 6.50 -41.67 -2.08
C TYR A 255 5.73 -41.29 -0.81
N GLN A 256 5.83 -42.11 0.24
CA GLN A 256 5.10 -41.91 1.51
C GLN A 256 5.94 -41.17 2.57
N ASP A 257 7.26 -41.37 2.58
CA ASP A 257 8.16 -40.86 3.61
C ASP A 257 9.07 -39.72 3.11
N ALA A 258 8.82 -39.19 1.91
CA ALA A 258 9.62 -38.12 1.33
C ALA A 258 9.30 -36.78 1.99
N VAL A 259 10.34 -36.05 2.40
CA VAL A 259 10.23 -34.73 3.01
C VAL A 259 11.00 -33.70 2.17
N TYR A 260 10.51 -32.46 2.14
CA TYR A 260 11.19 -31.37 1.45
C TYR A 260 12.35 -30.80 2.29
N ASP A 261 13.31 -31.67 2.59
CA ASP A 261 14.48 -31.40 3.43
C ASP A 261 15.73 -32.07 2.82
N TYR A 262 16.63 -31.27 2.26
CA TYR A 262 17.86 -31.78 1.63
C TYR A 262 18.96 -32.15 2.65
N SER A 263 18.79 -31.80 3.93
CA SER A 263 19.69 -32.26 4.99
C SER A 263 19.54 -33.77 5.24
N VAL A 264 18.40 -34.37 4.88
CA VAL A 264 18.16 -35.83 4.96
C VAL A 264 18.86 -36.53 3.78
N PRO A 265 19.92 -37.33 4.00
CA PRO A 265 20.72 -37.92 2.93
C PRO A 265 20.06 -39.14 2.28
N GLY A 266 20.75 -39.74 1.30
CA GLY A 266 20.32 -40.99 0.65
C GLY A 266 19.10 -40.80 -0.23
N ARG A 267 18.11 -41.70 -0.10
CA ARG A 267 16.93 -41.75 -0.98
C ARG A 267 16.15 -40.44 -1.01
N ASN A 268 16.08 -39.68 0.09
CA ASN A 268 15.36 -38.42 0.11
C ASN A 268 16.00 -37.37 -0.84
N ARG A 269 17.33 -37.27 -0.88
CA ARG A 269 18.03 -36.39 -1.84
C ARG A 269 17.80 -36.81 -3.27
N GLU A 270 17.83 -38.11 -3.57
CA GLU A 270 17.53 -38.62 -4.91
C GLU A 270 16.13 -38.22 -5.37
N ILE A 271 15.14 -38.28 -4.47
CA ILE A 271 13.76 -37.87 -4.76
C ILE A 271 13.67 -36.37 -5.03
N LEU A 272 14.36 -35.52 -4.24
CA LEU A 272 14.41 -34.08 -4.47
C LEU A 272 15.09 -33.73 -5.80
N GLN A 273 16.20 -34.42 -6.13
CA GLN A 273 16.87 -34.25 -7.42
C GLN A 273 16.01 -34.72 -8.59
N GLU A 274 15.24 -35.81 -8.45
CA GLU A 274 14.27 -36.26 -9.45
C GLU A 274 13.18 -35.20 -9.67
N TYR A 275 12.60 -34.68 -8.59
CA TYR A 275 11.60 -33.63 -8.64
C TYR A 275 12.10 -32.37 -9.37
N TRP A 276 13.33 -31.94 -9.09
CA TRP A 276 13.96 -30.82 -9.78
C TRP A 276 14.27 -31.13 -11.24
N ARG A 277 14.87 -32.28 -11.55
CA ARG A 277 15.24 -32.67 -12.92
C ARG A 277 14.05 -32.69 -13.86
N GLU A 278 12.92 -33.25 -13.43
CA GLU A 278 11.70 -33.28 -14.26
C GLU A 278 11.18 -31.88 -14.62
N SER A 279 11.41 -30.88 -13.76
CA SER A 279 11.05 -29.49 -14.07
C SER A 279 11.92 -28.91 -15.18
N VAL A 280 13.23 -29.18 -15.10
CA VAL A 280 14.21 -28.75 -16.11
C VAL A 280 13.94 -29.44 -17.45
N GLU A 281 13.66 -30.75 -17.43
CA GLU A 281 13.28 -31.53 -18.63
C GLU A 281 12.00 -30.99 -19.28
N GLN A 282 10.99 -30.60 -18.48
CA GLN A 282 9.74 -30.04 -18.99
C GLN A 282 9.96 -28.70 -19.73
N ASN A 283 10.94 -27.92 -19.29
CA ASN A 283 11.22 -26.56 -19.74
C ASN A 283 12.48 -26.43 -20.63
N GLN A 284 13.09 -27.55 -21.04
CA GLN A 284 14.37 -27.57 -21.77
C GLN A 284 14.34 -26.84 -23.12
N ASP A 285 13.16 -26.68 -23.73
CA ASP A 285 12.98 -26.04 -25.03
C ASP A 285 12.67 -24.53 -24.93
N PHE A 286 12.64 -23.95 -23.72
CA PHE A 286 12.14 -22.60 -23.48
C PHE A 286 13.21 -21.69 -22.88
N GLU A 287 13.13 -20.38 -23.15
CA GLU A 287 14.00 -19.37 -22.51
C GLU A 287 13.59 -19.16 -21.04
N VAL A 288 14.36 -19.75 -20.12
CA VAL A 288 14.07 -19.76 -18.68
C VAL A 288 15.23 -19.20 -17.85
N CYS A 289 14.88 -18.46 -16.79
CA CYS A 289 15.79 -18.10 -15.72
C CYS A 289 15.57 -19.04 -14.53
N TYR A 290 16.57 -19.83 -14.19
CA TYR A 290 16.48 -20.82 -13.13
C TYR A 290 16.90 -20.22 -11.78
N THR A 291 15.97 -20.16 -10.82
CA THR A 291 16.28 -19.84 -9.42
C THR A 291 16.89 -21.06 -8.72
N LEU A 292 18.05 -20.86 -8.10
CA LEU A 292 18.83 -21.89 -7.40
C LEU A 292 18.96 -21.57 -5.90
N GLY A 293 19.36 -22.58 -5.13
CA GLY A 293 19.39 -22.57 -3.67
C GLY A 293 18.24 -23.41 -3.11
N MET A 294 17.83 -23.14 -1.87
CA MET A 294 16.66 -23.79 -1.26
C MET A 294 16.11 -22.92 -0.14
N ARG A 295 14.79 -22.76 -0.13
CA ARG A 295 13.98 -22.27 0.99
C ARG A 295 12.87 -23.29 1.25
N GLY A 296 12.12 -23.12 2.34
CA GLY A 296 11.00 -23.99 2.68
C GLY A 296 9.82 -23.81 1.73
N ILE A 297 8.79 -24.64 1.92
CA ILE A 297 7.55 -24.55 1.13
C ILE A 297 6.82 -23.24 1.52
N HIS A 298 6.36 -22.47 0.53
CA HIS A 298 5.51 -21.28 0.71
C HIS A 298 6.13 -20.18 1.61
N ASP A 299 7.31 -19.67 1.21
CA ASP A 299 8.07 -18.59 1.87
C ASP A 299 8.60 -18.91 3.30
N SER A 300 8.50 -20.16 3.74
CA SER A 300 9.10 -20.61 5.00
C SER A 300 10.62 -20.78 4.89
N GLY A 301 11.32 -20.80 6.04
CA GLY A 301 12.74 -21.17 6.08
C GLY A 301 12.96 -22.64 5.70
N PHE A 302 14.08 -22.97 5.05
CA PHE A 302 14.33 -24.37 4.67
C PHE A 302 14.56 -25.26 5.89
N GLU A 303 13.83 -26.37 5.93
CA GLU A 303 13.92 -27.38 6.99
C GLU A 303 15.29 -28.05 6.96
N THR A 304 15.87 -28.27 8.15
CA THR A 304 17.16 -28.95 8.31
C THR A 304 17.14 -29.91 9.49
N ARG A 305 16.19 -30.86 9.52
CA ARG A 305 16.00 -31.79 10.63
C ARG A 305 17.22 -32.67 10.85
N GLY A 306 17.94 -33.00 9.76
CA GLY A 306 19.21 -33.72 9.81
C GLY A 306 20.34 -32.98 10.55
N LEU A 307 20.13 -31.71 10.93
CA LEU A 307 21.09 -30.88 11.65
C LEU A 307 20.67 -30.55 13.09
N GLU A 308 19.53 -31.06 13.59
CA GLU A 308 18.94 -30.66 14.89
C GLU A 308 19.87 -30.89 16.09
N ASN A 309 20.70 -31.93 16.05
CA ASN A 309 21.59 -32.33 17.16
C ASN A 309 22.87 -31.49 17.29
N LYS A 310 23.02 -30.42 16.51
CA LYS A 310 24.18 -29.52 16.51
C LYS A 310 23.92 -28.29 17.41
N SER A 311 24.99 -27.63 17.88
CA SER A 311 24.86 -26.27 18.43
C SER A 311 24.43 -25.26 17.34
N GLU A 312 23.92 -24.09 17.71
CA GLU A 312 23.45 -23.10 16.73
C GLU A 312 24.57 -22.61 15.78
N GLU A 313 25.79 -22.47 16.27
CA GLU A 313 26.93 -22.09 15.44
C GLU A 313 27.30 -23.20 14.44
N GLU A 314 27.34 -24.46 14.90
CA GLU A 314 27.56 -25.62 14.03
C GLU A 314 26.42 -25.83 13.04
N LYS A 315 25.17 -25.54 13.43
CA LYS A 315 24.00 -25.58 12.53
C LYS A 315 24.14 -24.57 11.42
N ARG A 316 24.51 -23.33 11.74
CA ARG A 316 24.67 -22.26 10.75
C ARG A 316 25.77 -22.59 9.74
N GLN A 317 26.93 -23.06 10.21
CA GLN A 317 28.00 -23.50 9.31
C GLN A 317 27.57 -24.70 8.44
N ALA A 318 26.89 -25.69 9.04
CA ALA A 318 26.37 -26.82 8.28
C ALA A 318 25.27 -26.43 7.28
N LYS A 319 24.48 -25.38 7.56
CA LYS A 319 23.49 -24.80 6.63
C LYS A 319 24.17 -24.14 5.43
N VAL A 320 25.28 -23.42 5.66
CA VAL A 320 26.12 -22.86 4.59
C VAL A 320 26.61 -23.98 3.67
N GLU A 321 27.30 -24.99 4.22
CA GLU A 321 27.82 -26.13 3.46
C GLU A 321 26.72 -26.92 2.71
N LEU A 322 25.55 -27.06 3.34
CA LEU A 322 24.40 -27.71 2.74
C LEU A 322 23.88 -26.92 1.53
N LEU A 323 23.79 -25.59 1.63
CA LEU A 323 23.32 -24.75 0.54
C LEU A 323 24.31 -24.70 -0.63
N GLU A 324 25.62 -24.70 -0.36
CA GLU A 324 26.66 -24.87 -1.40
C GLU A 324 26.51 -26.22 -2.12
N THR A 325 26.25 -27.28 -1.35
CA THR A 325 25.99 -28.62 -1.90
C THR A 325 24.74 -28.63 -2.79
N ILE A 326 23.64 -28.02 -2.33
CA ILE A 326 22.39 -27.90 -3.10
C ILE A 326 22.64 -27.16 -4.41
N ILE A 327 23.29 -26.00 -4.37
CA ILE A 327 23.56 -25.19 -5.56
C ILE A 327 24.41 -25.99 -6.56
N ARG A 328 25.46 -26.68 -6.09
CA ARG A 328 26.29 -27.53 -6.96
C ARG A 328 25.50 -28.65 -7.64
N ASP A 329 24.64 -29.32 -6.89
CA ASP A 329 23.85 -30.44 -7.39
C ASP A 329 22.78 -29.95 -8.39
N GLN A 330 22.12 -28.83 -8.10
CA GLN A 330 21.18 -28.17 -9.02
C GLN A 330 21.86 -27.71 -10.33
N ARG A 331 23.06 -27.14 -10.25
CA ARG A 331 23.85 -26.79 -11.46
C ARG A 331 24.22 -28.01 -12.28
N SER A 332 24.50 -29.14 -11.63
CA SER A 332 24.76 -30.40 -12.35
C SER A 332 23.51 -30.87 -13.09
N ILE A 333 22.32 -30.78 -12.49
CA ILE A 333 21.05 -31.07 -13.17
C ILE A 333 20.88 -30.19 -14.42
N LEU A 334 21.10 -28.87 -14.29
CA LEU A 334 20.98 -27.94 -15.43
C LEU A 334 21.94 -28.29 -16.57
N ARG A 335 23.23 -28.49 -16.26
CA ARG A 335 24.25 -28.84 -17.25
C ARG A 335 23.93 -30.15 -17.96
N ASP A 336 23.55 -31.17 -17.20
CA ASP A 336 23.34 -32.52 -17.72
C ASP A 336 22.04 -32.62 -18.53
N THR A 337 21.07 -31.72 -18.31
CA THR A 337 19.77 -31.70 -19.00
C THR A 337 19.74 -30.75 -20.20
N LEU A 338 20.23 -29.51 -20.07
CA LEU A 338 20.07 -28.46 -21.08
C LEU A 338 21.14 -28.50 -22.17
N GLY A 339 22.39 -28.81 -21.81
CA GLY A 339 23.51 -28.79 -22.76
C GLY A 339 23.90 -27.39 -23.29
N HIS A 340 23.34 -26.31 -22.73
CA HIS A 340 23.69 -24.92 -23.02
C HIS A 340 23.67 -24.06 -21.75
N ASP A 341 24.26 -22.87 -21.82
CA ASP A 341 24.25 -21.91 -20.73
C ASP A 341 22.84 -21.31 -20.54
N THR A 342 22.47 -21.04 -19.30
CA THR A 342 21.16 -20.46 -18.94
C THR A 342 21.35 -19.40 -17.85
N MET A 343 20.42 -18.45 -17.78
CA MET A 343 20.42 -17.49 -16.67
C MET A 343 20.10 -18.20 -15.36
N MET A 344 20.91 -17.92 -14.33
CA MET A 344 20.73 -18.46 -12.98
C MET A 344 20.68 -17.34 -11.97
N THR A 345 19.74 -17.41 -11.04
CA THR A 345 19.55 -16.42 -9.97
C THR A 345 19.72 -17.07 -8.60
N PHE A 346 20.24 -16.29 -7.67
CA PHE A 346 20.21 -16.57 -6.24
C PHE A 346 19.68 -15.35 -5.50
N ILE A 347 18.68 -15.54 -4.66
CA ILE A 347 18.00 -14.47 -3.93
C ILE A 347 18.29 -14.66 -2.43
N PRO A 348 19.27 -13.95 -1.84
CA PRO A 348 19.55 -14.01 -0.41
C PRO A 348 18.46 -13.26 0.36
N TYR A 349 17.31 -13.91 0.55
CA TYR A 349 16.13 -13.32 1.18
C TYR A 349 15.92 -13.85 2.59
N LYS A 350 15.51 -12.96 3.52
CA LYS A 350 15.25 -13.26 4.93
C LYS A 350 16.39 -14.05 5.58
N GLU A 351 16.17 -15.30 5.99
CA GLU A 351 17.16 -16.11 6.70
C GLU A 351 18.36 -16.51 5.84
N VAL A 352 18.21 -16.53 4.51
CA VAL A 352 19.31 -16.87 3.58
C VAL A 352 20.34 -15.76 3.50
N LEU A 353 19.94 -14.50 3.75
CA LEU A 353 20.88 -13.37 3.81
C LEU A 353 21.90 -13.54 4.94
N ASP A 354 21.46 -14.03 6.10
CA ASP A 354 22.37 -14.32 7.21
C ASP A 354 23.38 -15.41 6.84
N LEU A 355 22.97 -16.45 6.11
CA LEU A 355 23.90 -17.48 5.61
C LEU A 355 24.90 -16.92 4.60
N TYR A 356 24.45 -16.00 3.74
CA TYR A 356 25.32 -15.28 2.82
C TYR A 356 26.39 -14.46 3.53
N ASP A 357 25.99 -13.72 4.57
CA ASP A 357 26.91 -12.90 5.37
C ASP A 357 27.91 -13.74 6.19
N HIS A 358 27.57 -14.99 6.49
CA HIS A 358 28.44 -15.93 7.20
C HIS A 358 29.29 -16.82 6.29
N GLY A 359 29.44 -16.44 5.01
CA GLY A 359 30.47 -17.00 4.13
C GLY A 359 29.99 -17.99 3.08
N LEU A 360 28.68 -18.09 2.80
CA LEU A 360 28.18 -18.88 1.68
C LEU A 360 28.78 -18.42 0.35
N GLU A 361 29.47 -19.34 -0.33
CA GLU A 361 30.03 -19.06 -1.65
C GLU A 361 28.99 -19.29 -2.76
N VAL A 362 28.54 -18.20 -3.37
CA VAL A 362 27.68 -18.25 -4.56
C VAL A 362 28.57 -18.19 -5.83
N PRO A 363 28.38 -19.08 -6.82
CA PRO A 363 29.12 -19.05 -8.08
C PRO A 363 29.04 -17.72 -8.83
N GLU A 364 30.18 -17.24 -9.34
CA GLU A 364 30.36 -15.90 -9.94
C GLU A 364 29.40 -15.59 -11.11
N ASP A 365 29.00 -16.61 -11.86
CA ASP A 365 28.11 -16.51 -13.02
C ASP A 365 26.61 -16.40 -12.66
N MET A 366 26.26 -16.62 -11.39
CA MET A 366 24.88 -16.44 -10.91
C MET A 366 24.58 -14.98 -10.56
N THR A 367 23.43 -14.49 -10.99
CA THR A 367 22.92 -13.16 -10.62
C THR A 367 22.46 -13.16 -9.17
N LEU A 368 23.03 -12.26 -8.34
CA LEU A 368 22.53 -12.00 -6.99
C LEU A 368 21.36 -11.04 -7.06
N VAL A 369 20.19 -11.45 -6.58
CA VAL A 369 18.98 -10.61 -6.60
C VAL A 369 18.72 -10.10 -5.19
N TRP A 370 18.97 -8.81 -4.98
CA TRP A 370 18.69 -8.11 -3.72
C TRP A 370 17.20 -7.81 -3.59
N ALA A 371 16.72 -7.53 -2.38
CA ALA A 371 15.33 -7.15 -2.13
C ALA A 371 15.25 -5.79 -1.45
N ASN A 372 14.18 -5.05 -1.72
CA ASN A 372 13.75 -3.99 -0.83
C ASN A 372 13.12 -4.60 0.45
N ASP A 373 12.71 -3.77 1.40
CA ASP A 373 12.08 -4.17 2.65
C ASP A 373 10.57 -4.45 2.53
N ASN A 374 10.10 -4.67 1.31
CA ASN A 374 8.68 -4.80 0.94
C ASN A 374 7.87 -3.49 0.96
N TYR A 375 8.43 -2.35 1.40
CA TYR A 375 7.75 -1.04 1.46
C TYR A 375 8.37 0.04 0.56
N GLY A 376 9.31 -0.36 -0.28
CA GLY A 376 9.95 0.52 -1.26
C GLY A 376 11.41 0.85 -0.94
N TYR A 377 11.91 0.54 0.26
CA TYR A 377 13.26 0.93 0.70
C TYR A 377 14.27 -0.19 0.44
N ILE A 378 15.34 0.10 -0.32
CA ILE A 378 16.37 -0.89 -0.60
C ILE A 378 17.16 -1.19 0.67
N ARG A 379 17.22 -2.48 1.02
CA ARG A 379 17.90 -2.96 2.23
C ARG A 379 19.41 -2.86 2.13
N ARG A 380 19.95 -3.40 1.03
CA ARG A 380 21.40 -3.57 0.83
C ARG A 380 21.80 -3.28 -0.61
N TYR A 381 22.98 -2.71 -0.76
CA TYR A 381 23.67 -2.53 -2.03
C TYR A 381 24.85 -3.50 -2.15
N PRO A 382 25.24 -3.88 -3.38
CA PRO A 382 26.40 -4.76 -3.57
C PRO A 382 27.69 -4.10 -3.07
N SER A 383 28.54 -4.87 -2.39
CA SER A 383 29.91 -4.48 -2.08
C SER A 383 30.77 -4.33 -3.33
N GLU A 384 31.93 -3.68 -3.24
CA GLU A 384 32.86 -3.54 -4.38
C GLU A 384 33.32 -4.88 -4.99
N LYS A 385 33.27 -5.98 -4.22
CA LYS A 385 33.48 -7.34 -4.71
C LYS A 385 32.25 -7.83 -5.49
N GLU A 386 31.06 -7.69 -4.91
CA GLU A 386 29.79 -8.13 -5.51
C GLU A 386 29.43 -7.36 -6.79
N LYS A 387 29.84 -6.08 -6.90
CA LYS A 387 29.68 -5.28 -8.13
C LYS A 387 30.44 -5.85 -9.34
N LYS A 388 31.51 -6.63 -9.12
CA LYS A 388 32.39 -7.15 -10.18
C LYS A 388 32.04 -8.55 -10.68
N ARG A 389 31.00 -9.18 -10.10
CA ARG A 389 30.58 -10.55 -10.46
C ARG A 389 30.09 -10.61 -11.90
N SER A 390 30.43 -11.69 -12.61
CA SER A 390 30.03 -11.86 -14.02
C SER A 390 28.52 -12.07 -14.20
N GLY A 391 27.86 -12.69 -13.22
CA GLY A 391 26.40 -12.82 -13.18
C GLY A 391 25.67 -11.51 -12.88
N GLY A 392 26.38 -10.48 -12.43
CA GLY A 392 25.81 -9.18 -12.06
C GLY A 392 24.85 -9.23 -10.87
N ASN A 393 24.10 -8.14 -10.69
CA ASN A 393 23.17 -7.95 -9.58
C ASN A 393 21.78 -7.53 -10.08
N GLY A 394 20.74 -8.04 -9.44
CA GLY A 394 19.34 -7.69 -9.68
C GLY A 394 18.62 -7.17 -8.42
N ILE A 395 17.40 -6.68 -8.59
CA ILE A 395 16.51 -6.21 -7.53
C ILE A 395 15.12 -6.83 -7.66
N TYR A 396 14.59 -7.28 -6.53
CA TYR A 396 13.19 -7.58 -6.31
C TYR A 396 12.56 -6.42 -5.52
N TYR A 397 11.63 -5.70 -6.16
CA TYR A 397 10.98 -4.50 -5.63
C TYR A 397 9.49 -4.74 -5.39
N HIS A 398 8.83 -3.96 -4.53
CA HIS A 398 7.42 -4.16 -4.17
C HIS A 398 6.58 -2.89 -4.37
N ASN A 399 5.44 -3.04 -5.07
CA ASN A 399 4.31 -2.11 -5.08
C ASN A 399 2.99 -2.76 -4.60
N SER A 400 3.05 -4.04 -4.23
CA SER A 400 2.04 -4.80 -3.51
C SER A 400 2.78 -5.65 -2.48
N TYR A 401 2.22 -5.78 -1.29
CA TYR A 401 2.77 -6.69 -0.30
C TYR A 401 1.67 -7.25 0.60
N TRP A 402 1.45 -8.56 0.49
CA TRP A 402 0.74 -9.31 1.50
C TRP A 402 1.68 -9.68 2.65
N ALA A 403 1.41 -9.09 3.81
CA ALA A 403 2.29 -9.12 4.98
C ALA A 403 1.64 -9.84 6.17
N PRO A 404 2.44 -10.07 7.24
CA PRO A 404 1.94 -10.22 8.60
C PRO A 404 0.87 -9.17 8.99
N PRO A 405 0.15 -9.42 10.08
CA PRO A 405 -0.98 -8.61 10.53
C PRO A 405 -0.72 -7.10 10.53
N SER A 406 -1.70 -6.28 10.14
CA SER A 406 -1.64 -4.80 10.11
C SER A 406 -0.64 -4.14 9.14
N MET A 407 0.10 -4.94 8.36
CA MET A 407 1.21 -4.51 7.53
C MET A 407 0.98 -4.70 6.02
N SER A 408 -0.15 -5.29 5.63
CA SER A 408 -0.46 -5.50 4.21
C SER A 408 -0.81 -4.18 3.53
N TYR A 409 -0.48 -4.07 2.24
CA TYR A 409 -1.02 -3.05 1.35
C TYR A 409 -1.19 -3.64 -0.05
N VAL A 410 -2.43 -3.90 -0.42
CA VAL A 410 -2.79 -4.64 -1.64
C VAL A 410 -4.11 -4.13 -2.25
N PHE A 411 -4.75 -3.11 -1.66
CA PHE A 411 -5.89 -2.42 -2.27
C PHE A 411 -5.41 -1.43 -3.35
N LEU A 412 -4.42 -0.60 -3.01
CA LEU A 412 -3.74 0.26 -3.98
C LEU A 412 -2.31 0.59 -3.54
N CYS A 413 -1.44 0.92 -4.49
CA CYS A 413 -0.14 1.47 -4.16
C CYS A 413 -0.25 2.98 -3.93
N SER A 414 0.31 3.42 -2.80
CA SER A 414 0.48 4.84 -2.49
C SER A 414 1.95 5.28 -2.51
N ILE A 415 2.90 4.37 -2.82
CA ILE A 415 4.32 4.71 -2.89
C ILE A 415 4.54 5.75 -4.00
N PRO A 416 5.07 6.94 -3.70
CA PRO A 416 5.29 7.97 -4.73
C PRO A 416 6.27 7.49 -5.79
N LEU A 417 6.05 7.81 -7.06
CA LEU A 417 7.00 7.47 -8.13
C LEU A 417 8.39 8.08 -7.88
N ALA A 418 8.46 9.23 -7.20
CA ALA A 418 9.71 9.83 -6.75
C ALA A 418 10.49 8.95 -5.77
N HIS A 419 9.79 8.18 -4.91
CA HIS A 419 10.40 7.18 -4.04
C HIS A 419 10.99 6.07 -4.89
N THR A 420 10.18 5.44 -5.73
CA THR A 420 10.61 4.35 -6.62
C THR A 420 11.82 4.74 -7.46
N ARG A 421 11.78 5.94 -8.07
CA ARG A 421 12.89 6.48 -8.86
C ARG A 421 14.14 6.68 -8.02
N ASN A 422 14.03 7.30 -6.85
CA ASN A 422 15.18 7.57 -5.99
C ASN A 422 15.89 6.28 -5.56
N GLU A 423 15.14 5.30 -5.07
CA GLU A 423 15.72 4.03 -4.62
C GLU A 423 16.30 3.22 -5.79
N LEU A 424 15.60 3.13 -6.91
CA LEU A 424 16.12 2.40 -8.09
C LEU A 424 17.31 3.12 -8.76
N GLN A 425 17.39 4.46 -8.66
CA GLN A 425 18.58 5.20 -9.07
C GLN A 425 19.79 4.88 -8.20
N LYS A 426 19.60 4.77 -6.88
CA LYS A 426 20.66 4.27 -5.98
C LYS A 426 21.06 2.85 -6.34
N ALA A 427 20.09 1.95 -6.56
CA ALA A 427 20.33 0.58 -6.99
C ALA A 427 21.22 0.50 -8.24
N TYR A 428 20.85 1.26 -9.27
CA TYR A 428 21.57 1.32 -10.53
C TYR A 428 22.97 1.89 -10.36
N ASN A 429 23.12 2.98 -9.60
CA ASN A 429 24.40 3.61 -9.31
C ASN A 429 25.33 2.68 -8.53
N GLU A 430 24.79 1.85 -7.63
CA GLU A 430 25.52 0.85 -6.86
C GLU A 430 25.67 -0.51 -7.59
N GLY A 431 25.37 -0.58 -8.90
CA GLY A 431 25.69 -1.74 -9.74
C GLY A 431 24.61 -2.81 -9.86
N ILE A 432 23.38 -2.55 -9.40
CA ILE A 432 22.23 -3.43 -9.58
C ILE A 432 21.57 -3.16 -10.95
N ARG A 433 22.08 -3.82 -12.01
CA ARG A 433 21.75 -3.51 -13.41
C ARG A 433 21.31 -4.71 -14.28
N LYS A 434 21.36 -5.94 -13.74
CA LYS A 434 21.12 -7.17 -14.52
C LYS A 434 19.63 -7.51 -14.64
N LEU A 435 18.92 -7.58 -13.51
CA LEU A 435 17.54 -8.02 -13.43
C LEU A 435 16.73 -7.12 -12.50
N TRP A 436 15.64 -6.54 -12.97
CA TRP A 436 14.67 -5.81 -12.16
C TRP A 436 13.30 -6.47 -12.26
N VAL A 437 12.76 -6.89 -11.12
CA VAL A 437 11.44 -7.52 -11.03
C VAL A 437 10.59 -6.83 -9.97
N LEU A 438 9.35 -6.48 -10.33
CA LEU A 438 8.42 -5.77 -9.46
C LEU A 438 7.29 -6.70 -8.98
N ASN A 439 7.09 -6.87 -7.68
CA ASN A 439 5.82 -7.37 -7.15
C ASN A 439 4.70 -6.40 -7.53
N SER A 440 3.84 -6.87 -8.42
CA SER A 440 2.76 -6.11 -9.04
C SER A 440 1.38 -6.50 -8.51
N GLY A 441 1.31 -7.29 -7.43
CA GLY A 441 0.04 -7.79 -6.91
C GLY A 441 -0.78 -8.48 -8.00
N ALA A 442 -2.08 -8.23 -7.99
CA ALA A 442 -3.04 -8.65 -9.03
C ALA A 442 -2.95 -7.82 -10.33
N MET A 443 -1.88 -7.03 -10.53
CA MET A 443 -1.64 -6.03 -11.58
C MET A 443 -2.54 -4.80 -11.53
N LYS A 444 -3.85 -4.95 -11.29
CA LYS A 444 -4.78 -3.84 -11.12
C LYS A 444 -5.01 -3.59 -9.62
N PRO A 445 -5.08 -2.33 -9.15
CA PRO A 445 -4.99 -1.07 -9.91
C PRO A 445 -3.57 -0.48 -9.87
N LEU A 446 -2.54 -1.18 -10.37
CA LEU A 446 -1.12 -0.78 -10.31
C LEU A 446 -0.52 -0.39 -11.68
N GLU A 447 -1.36 0.05 -12.63
CA GLU A 447 -0.98 0.30 -14.01
C GLU A 447 0.12 1.36 -14.15
N GLN A 448 -0.03 2.49 -13.47
CA GLN A 448 0.95 3.58 -13.48
C GLN A 448 2.30 3.13 -12.90
N GLU A 449 2.27 2.39 -11.80
CA GLU A 449 3.45 1.94 -11.09
C GLU A 449 4.22 0.88 -11.89
N ILE A 450 3.51 -0.05 -12.52
CA ILE A 450 4.10 -1.06 -13.42
C ILE A 450 4.75 -0.39 -14.63
N GLU A 451 4.04 0.52 -15.30
CA GLU A 451 4.61 1.22 -16.47
C GLU A 451 5.80 2.08 -16.07
N PHE A 452 5.74 2.82 -14.96
CA PHE A 452 6.86 3.66 -14.51
C PHE A 452 8.08 2.82 -14.17
N PHE A 453 7.92 1.71 -13.45
CA PHE A 453 9.02 0.81 -13.10
C PHE A 453 9.73 0.26 -14.35
N LEU A 454 8.95 -0.23 -15.32
CA LEU A 454 9.48 -0.79 -16.57
C LEU A 454 10.09 0.29 -17.46
N ARG A 455 9.46 1.47 -17.52
CA ARG A 455 9.98 2.61 -18.29
C ARG A 455 11.30 3.10 -17.69
N LEU A 456 11.38 3.24 -16.37
CA LEU A 456 12.63 3.60 -15.69
C LEU A 456 13.71 2.55 -15.97
N ALA A 457 13.41 1.25 -15.88
CA ALA A 457 14.37 0.19 -16.20
C ALA A 457 14.87 0.25 -17.65
N TRP A 458 14.04 0.73 -18.59
CA TRP A 458 14.41 0.92 -19.99
C TRP A 458 15.40 2.08 -20.17
N GLU A 459 15.15 3.24 -19.56
CA GLU A 459 15.90 4.47 -19.88
C GLU A 459 16.87 4.97 -18.78
N ILE A 460 16.92 4.33 -17.61
CA ILE A 460 17.75 4.79 -16.50
C ILE A 460 19.22 4.97 -16.88
N GLY A 461 19.82 6.10 -16.49
CA GLY A 461 21.19 6.45 -16.87
C GLY A 461 21.36 7.00 -18.29
N SER A 462 20.29 7.05 -19.10
CA SER A 462 20.30 7.70 -20.42
C SER A 462 20.18 9.22 -20.29
N GLU A 463 20.79 9.95 -21.21
CA GLU A 463 20.63 11.40 -21.29
C GLU A 463 19.18 11.78 -21.64
N ASN A 464 18.61 12.75 -20.93
CA ASN A 464 17.24 13.25 -21.16
C ASN A 464 16.12 12.20 -20.98
N ALA A 465 16.35 11.18 -20.16
CA ALA A 465 15.30 10.24 -19.75
C ALA A 465 14.08 10.99 -19.15
N LEU A 466 12.88 10.63 -19.59
CA LEU A 466 11.63 11.28 -19.15
C LEU A 466 11.35 11.02 -17.66
N THR A 467 11.71 9.83 -17.17
CA THR A 467 11.55 9.36 -15.79
C THR A 467 12.46 10.07 -14.77
N GLU A 468 13.39 10.91 -15.23
CA GLU A 468 14.17 11.79 -14.34
C GLU A 468 13.30 12.85 -13.65
N ASP A 469 12.21 13.25 -14.29
CA ASP A 469 11.21 14.16 -13.74
C ASP A 469 9.85 13.46 -13.67
N VAL A 470 9.46 13.07 -12.46
CA VAL A 470 8.19 12.35 -12.23
C VAL A 470 6.96 13.19 -12.57
N ASP A 471 7.03 14.53 -12.50
CA ASP A 471 5.91 15.39 -12.91
C ASP A 471 5.76 15.36 -14.44
N ALA A 472 6.89 15.41 -15.16
CA ALA A 472 6.91 15.33 -16.62
C ALA A 472 6.47 13.96 -17.12
N TYR A 473 6.95 12.88 -16.51
CA TYR A 473 6.54 11.52 -16.84
C TYR A 473 5.03 11.32 -16.67
N VAL A 474 4.46 11.68 -15.52
CA VAL A 474 3.02 11.47 -15.28
C VAL A 474 2.19 12.33 -16.23
N ALA A 475 2.63 13.55 -16.56
CA ALA A 475 1.94 14.39 -17.53
C ALA A 475 1.90 13.74 -18.92
N ASP A 476 3.05 13.23 -19.39
CA ASP A 476 3.15 12.50 -20.66
C ASP A 476 2.29 11.23 -20.64
N TRP A 477 2.32 10.45 -19.55
CA TRP A 477 1.50 9.25 -19.39
C TRP A 477 0.01 9.54 -19.52
N ILE A 478 -0.46 10.62 -18.91
CA ILE A 478 -1.86 11.04 -19.02
C ILE A 478 -2.19 11.51 -20.45
N ASP A 479 -1.39 12.39 -21.05
CA ASP A 479 -1.66 12.93 -22.38
C ASP A 479 -1.55 11.86 -23.50
N ARG A 480 -0.76 10.79 -23.27
CA ARG A 480 -0.74 9.62 -24.15
C ARG A 480 -2.05 8.83 -24.10
N ASN A 481 -2.71 8.74 -22.96
CA ASN A 481 -3.91 7.93 -22.76
C ASN A 481 -5.23 8.70 -22.93
N PHE A 482 -5.25 10.01 -22.67
CA PHE A 482 -6.47 10.83 -22.64
C PHE A 482 -6.42 12.00 -23.62
N GLU A 483 -7.58 12.53 -23.98
CA GLU A 483 -7.73 13.76 -24.77
C GLU A 483 -7.70 15.01 -23.84
N GLY A 484 -7.61 16.20 -24.44
CA GLY A 484 -7.77 17.48 -23.71
C GLY A 484 -6.50 18.12 -23.14
N GLY A 485 -5.34 17.46 -23.18
CA GLY A 485 -4.07 18.05 -22.71
C GLY A 485 -4.04 18.27 -21.19
N ILE A 486 -4.71 17.38 -20.44
CA ILE A 486 -4.91 17.46 -18.99
C ILE A 486 -3.70 16.97 -18.18
N GLY A 487 -2.63 16.50 -18.85
CA GLY A 487 -1.51 15.80 -18.22
C GLY A 487 -0.85 16.57 -17.09
N LYS A 488 -0.57 17.86 -17.28
CA LYS A 488 0.06 18.69 -16.24
C LYS A 488 -0.81 18.79 -14.97
N GLU A 489 -2.12 18.93 -15.16
CA GLU A 489 -3.04 19.06 -14.04
C GLU A 489 -3.19 17.75 -13.28
N VAL A 490 -3.42 16.64 -14.00
CA VAL A 490 -3.55 15.31 -13.39
C VAL A 490 -2.24 14.83 -12.76
N SER A 491 -1.09 15.18 -13.34
CA SER A 491 0.23 14.93 -12.77
C SER A 491 0.38 15.55 -11.38
N ALA A 492 -0.02 16.81 -11.21
CA ALA A 492 -0.03 17.44 -9.90
C ALA A 492 -0.96 16.70 -8.92
N LEU A 493 -2.17 16.31 -9.37
CA LEU A 493 -3.14 15.58 -8.53
C LEU A 493 -2.60 14.22 -8.05
N LEU A 494 -2.05 13.40 -8.95
CA LEU A 494 -1.56 12.05 -8.61
C LEU A 494 -0.29 12.10 -7.75
N ASN A 495 0.62 13.03 -8.05
CA ASN A 495 1.82 13.20 -7.24
C ASN A 495 1.47 13.72 -5.84
N ASP A 496 0.54 14.68 -5.71
CA ASP A 496 0.04 15.14 -4.41
C ASP A 496 -0.69 14.02 -3.64
N PHE A 497 -1.54 13.25 -4.34
CA PHE A 497 -2.24 12.09 -3.77
C PHE A 497 -1.27 11.07 -3.18
N SER A 498 -0.22 10.69 -3.91
CA SER A 498 0.76 9.71 -3.43
C SER A 498 1.53 10.21 -2.20
N GLN A 499 1.98 11.46 -2.17
CA GLN A 499 2.67 12.01 -0.99
C GLN A 499 1.75 12.07 0.24
N LEU A 500 0.49 12.46 0.04
CA LEU A 500 -0.51 12.56 1.10
C LEU A 500 -0.89 11.19 1.67
N THR A 501 -1.11 10.22 0.77
CA THR A 501 -1.57 8.87 1.10
C THR A 501 -0.43 7.99 1.62
N ASN A 502 0.81 8.14 1.15
CA ASN A 502 1.92 7.32 1.64
C ASN A 502 2.33 7.64 3.08
N VAL A 503 1.88 8.75 3.68
CA VAL A 503 2.06 9.01 5.11
C VAL A 503 1.50 7.85 5.93
N ARG A 504 0.36 7.31 5.50
CA ARG A 504 -0.28 6.14 6.08
C ARG A 504 -1.18 5.51 5.01
N LYS A 505 -0.80 4.32 4.53
CA LYS A 505 -1.55 3.61 3.47
C LYS A 505 -2.99 3.33 3.95
N LEU A 506 -3.92 3.21 3.01
CA LEU A 506 -5.35 3.10 3.32
C LEU A 506 -5.66 1.85 4.16
N GLU A 507 -4.94 0.78 3.89
CA GLU A 507 -4.99 -0.51 4.57
C GLU A 507 -4.43 -0.46 5.99
N ASN A 508 -3.48 0.45 6.22
CA ASN A 508 -2.86 0.62 7.54
C ASN A 508 -3.54 1.71 8.36
N MET A 509 -4.61 2.34 7.87
CA MET A 509 -5.36 3.34 8.63
C MET A 509 -5.89 2.75 9.94
N ASP A 510 -5.79 3.52 11.01
CA ASP A 510 -6.19 3.13 12.35
C ASP A 510 -6.76 4.35 13.11
N TYR A 511 -7.45 4.12 14.23
CA TYR A 511 -7.95 5.18 15.09
C TYR A 511 -6.79 5.95 15.74
N ASP A 512 -6.99 7.25 15.98
CA ASP A 512 -5.99 8.17 16.54
C ASP A 512 -4.68 8.27 15.73
N ALA A 513 -4.67 7.83 14.46
CA ALA A 513 -3.48 7.89 13.60
C ALA A 513 -3.02 9.32 13.28
N PHE A 514 -3.96 10.28 13.29
CA PHE A 514 -3.73 11.71 13.12
C PHE A 514 -4.44 12.49 14.22
N SER A 515 -3.69 13.31 14.95
CA SER A 515 -4.21 14.14 16.02
C SER A 515 -5.17 15.22 15.53
N GLN A 516 -6.24 15.47 16.28
CA GLN A 516 -7.19 16.55 16.02
C GLN A 516 -6.98 17.74 16.95
N THR A 517 -6.05 17.64 17.90
CA THR A 517 -5.81 18.68 18.92
C THR A 517 -4.33 19.03 19.13
N ALA A 518 -3.37 18.17 18.76
CA ALA A 518 -1.96 18.42 19.02
C ALA A 518 -1.31 19.27 17.91
N TYR A 519 -0.91 20.49 18.27
CA TYR A 519 -0.31 21.49 17.38
C TYR A 519 -1.24 21.89 16.22
N GLY A 520 -2.54 22.01 16.54
CA GLY A 520 -3.63 22.15 15.58
C GLY A 520 -4.34 20.82 15.27
N ASP A 521 -5.14 20.81 14.22
CA ASP A 521 -5.83 19.62 13.72
C ASP A 521 -5.11 19.10 12.47
N GLU A 522 -4.19 18.14 12.64
CA GLU A 522 -3.43 17.59 11.51
C GLU A 522 -4.31 16.72 10.60
N ALA A 523 -5.34 16.10 11.17
CA ALA A 523 -6.27 15.26 10.43
C ALA A 523 -7.11 16.12 9.47
N VAL A 524 -7.64 17.27 9.90
CA VAL A 524 -8.47 18.11 9.03
C VAL A 524 -7.70 18.77 7.90
N VAL A 525 -6.43 19.15 8.12
CA VAL A 525 -5.58 19.68 7.05
C VAL A 525 -5.42 18.65 5.94
N ARG A 526 -5.27 17.37 6.30
CA ARG A 526 -5.22 16.27 5.32
C ARG A 526 -6.55 16.10 4.60
N ILE A 527 -7.68 16.18 5.31
CA ILE A 527 -9.01 16.10 4.70
C ILE A 527 -9.21 17.20 3.66
N HIS A 528 -8.88 18.45 3.96
CA HIS A 528 -9.00 19.54 2.99
C HIS A 528 -8.11 19.35 1.76
N LYS A 529 -6.97 18.65 1.90
CA LYS A 529 -6.16 18.26 0.74
C LYS A 529 -6.83 17.19 -0.09
N TYR A 530 -7.47 16.19 0.52
CA TYR A 530 -8.30 15.25 -0.23
C TYR A 530 -9.52 15.90 -0.88
N GLU A 531 -10.16 16.89 -0.24
CA GLU A 531 -11.27 17.66 -0.82
C GLU A 531 -10.85 18.41 -2.09
N GLU A 532 -9.66 19.01 -2.08
CA GLU A 532 -9.07 19.64 -3.25
C GLU A 532 -8.87 18.62 -4.39
N LEU A 533 -8.27 17.46 -4.06
CA LEU A 533 -8.03 16.39 -5.03
C LEU A 533 -9.34 15.83 -5.59
N PHE A 534 -10.33 15.58 -4.73
CA PHE A 534 -11.65 15.06 -5.08
C PHE A 534 -12.41 16.03 -5.99
N THR A 535 -12.46 17.31 -5.63
CA THR A 535 -13.17 18.32 -6.42
C THR A 535 -12.56 18.48 -7.81
N ARG A 536 -11.23 18.60 -7.88
CA ARG A 536 -10.52 18.79 -9.15
C ARG A 536 -10.56 17.53 -10.01
N GLY A 537 -10.36 16.35 -9.42
CA GLY A 537 -10.46 15.08 -10.13
C GLY A 537 -11.84 14.84 -10.76
N ASN A 538 -12.92 15.14 -10.03
CA ASN A 538 -14.29 15.05 -10.56
C ASN A 538 -14.55 16.06 -11.67
N ALA A 539 -14.08 17.30 -11.53
CA ALA A 539 -14.24 18.32 -12.58
C ALA A 539 -13.54 17.92 -13.90
N ILE A 540 -12.35 17.31 -13.82
CA ILE A 540 -11.64 16.77 -14.99
C ILE A 540 -12.45 15.62 -15.61
N TYR A 541 -12.91 14.66 -14.79
CA TYR A 541 -13.70 13.53 -15.24
C TYR A 541 -14.99 13.95 -15.96
N GLU A 542 -15.69 14.95 -15.44
CA GLU A 542 -16.90 15.51 -16.06
C GLU A 542 -16.63 16.13 -17.44
N ALA A 543 -15.45 16.73 -17.63
CA ALA A 543 -15.05 17.36 -18.88
C ALA A 543 -14.53 16.36 -19.94
N LEU A 544 -14.24 15.12 -19.57
CA LEU A 544 -13.71 14.11 -20.50
C LEU A 544 -14.77 13.58 -21.47
N PRO A 545 -14.36 13.15 -22.68
CA PRO A 545 -15.22 12.39 -23.58
C PRO A 545 -15.78 11.14 -22.90
N GLU A 546 -17.04 10.79 -23.17
CA GLU A 546 -17.71 9.66 -22.54
C GLU A 546 -16.92 8.34 -22.68
N LYS A 547 -16.34 8.10 -23.86
CA LYS A 547 -15.52 6.92 -24.15
C LYS A 547 -14.27 6.78 -23.27
N GLU A 548 -13.78 7.87 -22.67
CA GLU A 548 -12.57 7.90 -21.84
C GLU A 548 -12.85 7.80 -20.34
N LYS A 549 -14.11 7.97 -19.93
CA LYS A 549 -14.49 8.05 -18.52
C LYS A 549 -14.19 6.78 -17.75
N ASP A 550 -14.49 5.60 -18.30
CA ASP A 550 -14.18 4.34 -17.62
C ASP A 550 -12.67 4.15 -17.41
N ALA A 551 -11.85 4.47 -18.41
CA ALA A 551 -10.40 4.44 -18.30
C ALA A 551 -9.88 5.44 -17.26
N PHE A 552 -10.38 6.68 -17.28
CA PHE A 552 -9.97 7.71 -16.32
C PHE A 552 -10.41 7.37 -14.90
N PHE A 553 -11.60 6.80 -14.73
CA PHE A 553 -12.09 6.40 -13.43
C PHE A 553 -11.17 5.35 -12.80
N GLN A 554 -10.85 4.28 -13.53
CA GLN A 554 -10.00 3.22 -12.98
C GLN A 554 -8.52 3.61 -12.80
N LEU A 555 -7.97 4.45 -13.67
CA LEU A 555 -6.56 4.85 -13.64
C LEU A 555 -6.27 6.02 -12.68
N VAL A 556 -7.25 6.90 -12.45
CA VAL A 556 -7.05 8.16 -11.71
C VAL A 556 -8.08 8.31 -10.60
N LEU A 557 -9.36 8.43 -10.95
CA LEU A 557 -10.37 8.97 -10.03
C LEU A 557 -10.72 8.01 -8.88
N MET A 558 -10.71 6.69 -9.13
CA MET A 558 -10.97 5.67 -8.11
C MET A 558 -9.99 5.79 -6.95
N ARG A 559 -8.69 6.02 -7.22
CA ARG A 559 -7.67 6.17 -6.17
C ARG A 559 -7.96 7.38 -5.28
N ILE A 560 -8.36 8.50 -5.88
CA ILE A 560 -8.74 9.74 -5.16
C ILE A 560 -9.99 9.51 -4.32
N HIS A 561 -11.03 8.88 -4.88
CA HIS A 561 -12.26 8.57 -4.16
C HIS A 561 -12.00 7.61 -2.98
N ALA A 562 -11.23 6.54 -3.20
CA ALA A 562 -10.82 5.59 -2.17
C ALA A 562 -10.08 6.28 -1.01
N GLY A 563 -9.11 7.15 -1.34
CA GLY A 563 -8.35 7.90 -0.35
C GLY A 563 -9.22 8.88 0.43
N TYR A 564 -10.05 9.66 -0.25
CA TYR A 564 -10.92 10.66 0.39
C TYR A 564 -11.94 10.02 1.32
N PHE A 565 -12.69 9.03 0.85
CA PHE A 565 -13.74 8.39 1.65
C PHE A 565 -13.16 7.63 2.85
N THR A 566 -12.04 6.93 2.68
CA THR A 566 -11.38 6.22 3.79
C THR A 566 -10.88 7.21 4.85
N ASN A 567 -10.19 8.28 4.45
CA ASN A 567 -9.67 9.25 5.43
C ASN A 567 -10.81 10.00 6.14
N LEU A 568 -11.91 10.34 5.45
CA LEU A 568 -13.08 10.95 6.08
C LEU A 568 -13.79 10.02 7.07
N GLN A 569 -13.97 8.75 6.70
CA GLN A 569 -14.53 7.73 7.60
C GLN A 569 -13.75 7.68 8.92
N PHE A 570 -12.42 7.60 8.86
CA PHE A 570 -11.56 7.58 10.06
C PHE A 570 -11.54 8.93 10.80
N TYR A 571 -11.46 10.06 10.10
CA TYR A 571 -11.55 11.39 10.70
C TYR A 571 -12.82 11.54 11.54
N TYR A 572 -13.98 11.15 11.00
CA TYR A 572 -15.24 11.24 11.71
C TYR A 572 -15.37 10.20 12.84
N GLY A 573 -14.75 9.03 12.72
CA GLY A 573 -14.64 8.08 13.83
C GLY A 573 -13.91 8.67 15.03
N ASP A 574 -12.70 9.20 14.80
CA ASP A 574 -11.91 9.86 15.85
C ASP A 574 -12.62 11.11 16.38
N ARG A 575 -13.27 11.88 15.50
CA ARG A 575 -14.03 13.08 15.89
C ARG A 575 -15.24 12.72 16.76
N SER A 576 -15.93 11.61 16.48
CA SER A 576 -17.03 11.14 17.33
C SER A 576 -16.55 10.80 18.74
N THR A 577 -15.37 10.17 18.85
CA THR A 577 -14.74 9.83 20.13
C THR A 577 -14.33 11.10 20.88
N LEU A 578 -13.67 12.03 20.20
CA LEU A 578 -13.26 13.30 20.78
C LEU A 578 -14.46 14.11 21.26
N ALA A 579 -15.52 14.21 20.43
CA ALA A 579 -16.76 14.87 20.77
C ALA A 579 -17.41 14.23 22.02
N TYR A 580 -17.44 12.90 22.11
CA TYR A 580 -17.95 12.20 23.29
C TYR A 580 -17.16 12.57 24.55
N ARG A 581 -15.82 12.51 24.51
CA ARG A 581 -14.94 12.88 25.65
C ARG A 581 -15.12 14.34 26.08
N GLN A 582 -15.33 15.23 25.12
CA GLN A 582 -15.54 16.65 25.35
C GLN A 582 -16.97 16.99 25.81
N GLY A 583 -17.88 16.02 25.91
CA GLY A 583 -19.26 16.25 26.32
C GLY A 583 -20.20 16.68 25.18
N LYS A 584 -19.73 16.74 23.93
CA LYS A 584 -20.49 17.19 22.75
C LYS A 584 -21.40 16.08 22.20
N MET A 585 -22.40 15.64 22.98
CA MET A 585 -23.14 14.40 22.70
C MET A 585 -23.86 14.38 21.35
N GLN A 586 -24.48 15.49 20.91
CA GLN A 586 -25.09 15.55 19.57
C GLN A 586 -24.06 15.45 18.45
N ALA A 587 -22.86 16.00 18.65
CA ALA A 587 -21.76 15.88 17.69
C ALA A 587 -21.22 14.45 17.62
N ALA A 588 -21.10 13.75 18.77
CA ALA A 588 -20.71 12.35 18.80
C ALA A 588 -21.66 11.44 17.98
N ALA A 589 -22.98 11.63 18.12
CA ALA A 589 -23.98 10.91 17.32
C ALA A 589 -23.86 11.26 15.83
N TYR A 590 -23.72 12.55 15.53
CA TYR A 590 -23.61 13.05 14.16
C TYR A 590 -22.38 12.47 13.42
N TYR A 591 -21.22 12.50 14.06
CA TYR A 591 -19.98 12.00 13.45
C TYR A 591 -19.93 10.47 13.36
N THR A 592 -20.59 9.75 14.26
CA THR A 592 -20.81 8.31 14.11
C THR A 592 -21.56 8.01 12.80
N LYS A 593 -22.64 8.75 12.51
CA LYS A 593 -23.38 8.61 11.25
C LYS A 593 -22.56 9.02 10.02
N LYS A 594 -21.80 10.12 10.09
CA LYS A 594 -20.93 10.55 8.97
C LYS A 594 -19.87 9.51 8.65
N SER A 595 -19.23 8.92 9.67
CA SER A 595 -18.28 7.81 9.49
C SER A 595 -18.90 6.66 8.69
N MET A 596 -20.13 6.24 9.05
CA MET A 596 -20.88 5.20 8.33
C MET A 596 -21.24 5.58 6.89
N GLN A 597 -21.60 6.85 6.64
CA GLN A 597 -21.91 7.34 5.29
C GLN A 597 -20.70 7.26 4.36
N PHE A 598 -19.50 7.58 4.85
CA PHE A 598 -18.28 7.51 4.04
C PHE A 598 -17.77 6.07 3.86
N ASP A 599 -18.02 5.18 4.82
CA ASP A 599 -17.88 3.73 4.62
C ASP A 599 -18.77 3.25 3.45
N ASP A 600 -20.04 3.64 3.45
CA ASP A 600 -20.98 3.26 2.39
C ASP A 600 -20.63 3.89 1.04
N ALA A 601 -20.11 5.12 1.01
CA ALA A 601 -19.61 5.76 -0.21
C ALA A 601 -18.46 4.97 -0.84
N ARG A 602 -17.50 4.49 -0.03
CA ARG A 602 -16.42 3.61 -0.48
C ARG A 602 -16.96 2.29 -1.02
N ARG A 603 -17.91 1.66 -0.31
CA ARG A 603 -18.51 0.38 -0.74
C ARG A 603 -19.30 0.52 -2.04
N LYS A 604 -20.02 1.63 -2.23
CA LYS A 604 -20.71 1.96 -3.49
C LYS A 604 -19.72 2.18 -4.64
N MET A 605 -18.60 2.86 -4.39
CA MET A 605 -17.52 3.02 -5.37
C MET A 605 -16.95 1.66 -5.81
N LEU A 606 -16.67 0.74 -4.87
CA LEU A 606 -16.20 -0.61 -5.18
C LEU A 606 -17.23 -1.40 -6.00
N LEU A 607 -18.52 -1.29 -5.63
CA LEU A 607 -19.60 -1.93 -6.36
C LEU A 607 -19.74 -1.38 -7.79
N TYR A 608 -19.64 -0.07 -7.97
CA TYR A 608 -19.62 0.58 -9.28
C TYR A 608 -18.44 0.08 -10.13
N TYR A 609 -17.23 0.05 -9.56
CA TYR A 609 -16.02 -0.41 -10.26
C TYR A 609 -16.17 -1.83 -10.78
N ASN A 610 -16.70 -2.74 -9.96
CA ASN A 610 -16.78 -4.16 -10.30
C ASN A 610 -18.01 -4.50 -11.15
N LYS A 611 -19.16 -3.84 -10.95
CA LYS A 611 -20.45 -4.30 -11.50
C LYS A 611 -21.07 -3.36 -12.53
N VAL A 612 -20.61 -2.12 -12.63
CA VAL A 612 -21.29 -1.09 -13.43
C VAL A 612 -20.39 -0.53 -14.54
N MET A 613 -19.22 0.02 -14.19
CA MET A 613 -18.31 0.57 -15.20
C MET A 613 -17.85 -0.50 -16.18
N ALA A 614 -17.61 -0.11 -17.43
CA ALA A 614 -17.21 -1.01 -18.51
C ALA A 614 -18.10 -2.27 -18.61
N ASP A 615 -19.41 -2.12 -18.40
CA ASP A 615 -20.40 -3.20 -18.38
C ASP A 615 -20.04 -4.37 -17.44
N GLY A 616 -19.36 -4.07 -16.32
CA GLY A 616 -18.94 -5.07 -15.34
C GLY A 616 -17.74 -5.92 -15.77
N LYS A 617 -16.95 -5.47 -16.76
CA LYS A 617 -15.72 -6.14 -17.21
C LYS A 617 -14.76 -6.46 -16.07
N TRP A 618 -14.75 -5.65 -15.01
CA TRP A 618 -13.82 -5.75 -13.90
C TRP A 618 -14.39 -6.47 -12.67
N ASP A 619 -15.47 -7.23 -12.82
CA ASP A 619 -16.08 -7.93 -11.70
C ASP A 619 -15.12 -8.94 -11.05
N GLY A 620 -14.73 -8.67 -9.81
CA GLY A 620 -13.86 -9.54 -9.00
C GLY A 620 -12.40 -9.11 -8.95
N ILE A 621 -11.99 -8.07 -9.68
CA ILE A 621 -10.58 -7.62 -9.72
C ILE A 621 -10.22 -6.62 -8.61
N LEU A 622 -11.19 -5.89 -8.07
CA LEU A 622 -10.94 -4.87 -7.04
C LEU A 622 -11.91 -5.08 -5.86
N ASN A 623 -11.55 -5.97 -4.93
CA ASN A 623 -12.39 -6.33 -3.81
C ASN A 623 -11.56 -6.39 -2.51
N PRO A 624 -11.11 -5.23 -2.02
CA PRO A 624 -10.21 -5.16 -0.87
C PRO A 624 -10.91 -5.56 0.44
N GLU A 625 -12.24 -5.77 0.45
CA GLU A 625 -12.98 -6.27 1.62
C GLU A 625 -13.21 -7.79 1.59
N GLY A 626 -13.02 -8.46 0.44
CA GLY A 626 -13.51 -9.83 0.24
C GLY A 626 -12.48 -10.95 0.34
N PHE A 627 -11.19 -10.65 0.40
CA PHE A 627 -10.13 -11.64 0.53
C PHE A 627 -9.48 -11.53 1.91
N PRO A 628 -9.41 -12.61 2.71
CA PRO A 628 -8.81 -12.62 4.04
C PRO A 628 -7.26 -12.62 4.02
N PRO A 629 -6.57 -11.91 4.94
CA PRO A 629 -7.10 -10.83 5.77
C PRO A 629 -7.73 -9.77 4.87
N PRO A 630 -8.92 -9.23 5.23
CA PRO A 630 -9.48 -8.08 4.53
C PRO A 630 -8.40 -7.03 4.31
N ARG A 631 -8.25 -6.68 3.05
CA ARG A 631 -7.15 -5.92 2.47
C ARG A 631 -7.41 -4.41 2.51
N ALA A 632 -8.32 -3.95 3.36
CA ALA A 632 -8.65 -2.55 3.59
C ALA A 632 -8.88 -2.33 5.09
N ALA A 633 -8.53 -1.16 5.61
CA ALA A 633 -8.94 -0.79 6.96
C ALA A 633 -10.47 -0.64 7.00
N GLN A 634 -11.11 -1.37 7.93
CA GLN A 634 -12.56 -1.41 8.06
C GLN A 634 -12.99 -0.93 9.44
N MET A 635 -14.13 -0.23 9.47
CA MET A 635 -14.82 0.16 10.70
C MET A 635 -13.94 0.91 11.72
N PRO A 636 -13.72 2.22 11.53
CA PRO A 636 -13.05 3.03 12.53
C PRO A 636 -13.82 2.95 13.85
N VAL A 637 -13.12 3.18 14.96
CA VAL A 637 -13.77 3.32 16.24
C VAL A 637 -14.64 4.57 16.24
N CYS A 638 -15.94 4.41 16.45
CA CYS A 638 -16.85 5.52 16.72
C CYS A 638 -17.47 5.36 18.11
N THR A 639 -17.68 6.46 18.83
CA THR A 639 -18.30 6.44 20.17
C THR A 639 -19.64 7.16 20.12
N PRO A 640 -20.76 6.46 19.84
CA PRO A 640 -22.09 7.05 19.91
C PRO A 640 -22.45 7.41 21.37
N PRO A 641 -23.25 8.46 21.62
CA PRO A 641 -23.67 8.81 22.97
C PRO A 641 -24.65 7.77 23.52
N LEU A 642 -24.52 7.41 24.80
CA LEU A 642 -25.50 6.53 25.48
C LEU A 642 -26.80 7.26 25.80
N SER A 643 -26.70 8.56 26.06
CA SER A 643 -27.83 9.46 26.21
C SER A 643 -27.40 10.87 25.82
N ILE A 644 -28.36 11.69 25.42
CA ILE A 644 -28.13 13.10 25.11
C ILE A 644 -28.90 13.91 26.16
N GLY A 645 -28.13 14.56 27.04
CA GLY A 645 -28.65 15.33 28.17
C GLY A 645 -29.21 16.70 27.79
N GLU A 646 -29.23 17.61 28.76
CA GLU A 646 -29.71 18.98 28.57
C GLU A 646 -28.73 19.82 27.76
N ARG A 647 -29.28 20.78 27.02
CA ARG A 647 -28.54 21.76 26.22
C ARG A 647 -27.58 22.57 27.11
N GLY A 648 -26.36 22.79 26.63
CA GLY A 648 -25.40 23.70 27.26
C GLY A 648 -24.24 24.06 26.33
N MET A 649 -23.75 25.29 26.43
CA MET A 649 -22.61 25.76 25.63
C MET A 649 -21.29 25.23 26.22
N LEU A 650 -20.48 24.60 25.35
CA LEU A 650 -19.13 24.14 25.65
C LEU A 650 -18.13 24.91 24.79
N THR A 651 -16.93 25.17 25.32
CA THR A 651 -15.85 25.85 24.59
C THR A 651 -14.54 25.07 24.67
N HIS A 652 -13.90 24.83 23.52
CA HIS A 652 -12.59 24.19 23.43
C HIS A 652 -11.65 25.02 22.57
N LEU A 653 -10.38 25.12 22.99
CA LEU A 653 -9.38 25.94 22.31
C LEU A 653 -8.35 25.08 21.59
N TRP A 654 -7.69 25.71 20.62
CA TRP A 654 -6.47 25.24 20.00
C TRP A 654 -5.52 24.63 21.04
N ASN A 655 -5.01 23.42 20.75
CA ASN A 655 -4.10 22.68 21.63
C ASN A 655 -4.65 22.31 23.01
N GLU A 656 -5.97 22.39 23.22
CA GLU A 656 -6.60 22.21 24.55
C GLU A 656 -6.03 23.17 25.61
N GLU A 657 -5.58 24.34 25.15
CA GLU A 657 -5.05 25.40 26.02
C GLU A 657 -6.19 26.19 26.68
N THR A 658 -5.83 27.08 27.60
CA THR A 658 -6.76 27.99 28.29
C THR A 658 -6.70 29.43 27.76
N GLU A 659 -5.71 29.72 26.91
CA GLU A 659 -5.52 31.01 26.25
C GLU A 659 -5.04 30.82 24.81
N LEU A 660 -5.31 31.80 23.93
CA LEU A 660 -4.77 31.85 22.57
C LEU A 660 -3.60 32.82 22.49
N VAL A 661 -2.40 32.31 22.23
CA VAL A 661 -1.17 33.12 22.11
C VAL A 661 -0.70 33.16 20.67
N PHE A 662 -0.40 34.32 20.10
CA PHE A 662 0.14 34.43 18.75
C PHE A 662 1.51 35.11 18.76
N ARG A 663 2.56 34.42 18.30
CA ARG A 663 3.90 35.00 18.13
C ARG A 663 4.16 35.41 16.69
N LYS A 664 3.47 34.78 15.74
CA LYS A 664 3.49 35.15 14.33
C LYS A 664 2.07 35.26 13.76
N PRO A 665 1.89 35.98 12.64
CA PRO A 665 0.61 36.00 11.94
C PRO A 665 0.14 34.57 11.62
N GLY A 666 -1.14 34.30 11.83
CA GLY A 666 -1.67 32.94 11.70
C GLY A 666 -3.15 32.82 12.04
N VAL A 667 -3.62 31.57 11.97
CA VAL A 667 -4.99 31.18 12.27
C VAL A 667 -4.96 30.11 13.35
N LYS A 668 -5.75 30.30 14.40
CA LYS A 668 -6.09 29.28 15.39
C LYS A 668 -7.60 29.12 15.43
N TRP A 669 -8.10 28.12 16.16
CA TRP A 669 -9.54 27.92 16.30
C TRP A 669 -10.00 27.95 17.75
N LEU A 670 -11.26 28.33 17.91
CA LEU A 670 -12.11 28.17 19.08
C LEU A 670 -13.32 27.36 18.63
N GLU A 671 -13.65 26.29 19.35
CA GLU A 671 -14.83 25.49 19.08
C GLU A 671 -15.92 25.72 20.10
N LEU A 672 -17.13 25.92 19.59
CA LEU A 672 -18.37 25.93 20.36
C LEU A 672 -19.06 24.58 20.20
N GLY A 673 -19.31 23.89 21.30
CA GLY A 673 -20.02 22.60 21.32
C GLY A 673 -21.38 22.70 22.01
N ASN A 674 -22.29 21.80 21.67
CA ASN A 674 -23.54 21.61 22.40
C ASN A 674 -23.48 20.35 23.28
N ALA A 675 -23.63 20.52 24.59
CA ALA A 675 -23.60 19.44 25.57
C ALA A 675 -24.77 18.46 25.45
N GLY A 676 -25.90 18.89 24.88
CA GLY A 676 -27.13 18.10 24.89
C GLY A 676 -28.11 18.44 23.77
N GLN A 677 -29.40 18.28 24.06
CA GLN A 677 -30.45 18.34 23.03
C GLN A 677 -30.69 19.75 22.47
N GLY A 678 -31.12 19.82 21.20
CA GLY A 678 -31.55 21.05 20.55
C GLY A 678 -30.40 21.85 19.94
N SER A 679 -30.50 23.17 20.01
CA SER A 679 -29.48 24.12 19.53
C SER A 679 -29.50 25.38 20.40
N PHE A 680 -28.44 26.17 20.33
CA PHE A 680 -28.40 27.52 20.90
C PHE A 680 -27.85 28.51 19.90
N ASP A 681 -28.32 29.76 20.00
CA ASP A 681 -27.76 30.88 19.27
C ASP A 681 -26.65 31.53 20.08
N PHE A 682 -25.61 32.03 19.43
CA PHE A 682 -24.50 32.70 20.08
C PHE A 682 -24.16 34.03 19.41
N THR A 683 -23.53 34.90 20.19
CA THR A 683 -22.74 36.02 19.69
C THR A 683 -21.33 35.93 20.23
N ILE A 684 -20.35 36.30 19.43
CA ILE A 684 -18.95 36.34 19.81
C ILE A 684 -18.34 37.68 19.43
N THR A 685 -17.61 38.28 20.37
CA THR A 685 -16.90 39.54 20.16
C THR A 685 -15.43 39.35 20.46
N ALA A 686 -14.57 39.94 19.64
CA ALA A 686 -13.12 39.90 19.78
C ALA A 686 -12.53 41.32 19.82
N PRO A 687 -11.28 41.47 20.30
CA PRO A 687 -10.52 42.71 20.14
C PRO A 687 -10.41 43.16 18.67
N ASP A 688 -10.25 44.47 18.46
CA ASP A 688 -10.20 45.11 17.13
C ASP A 688 -8.99 44.72 16.27
N TRP A 689 -7.94 44.17 16.89
CA TRP A 689 -6.70 43.75 16.25
C TRP A 689 -6.72 42.31 15.71
N MET A 690 -7.86 41.62 15.77
CA MET A 690 -8.03 40.28 15.20
C MET A 690 -9.37 40.15 14.46
N THR A 691 -9.49 39.09 13.67
CA THR A 691 -10.72 38.77 12.94
C THR A 691 -11.22 37.38 13.30
N LEU A 692 -12.54 37.25 13.37
CA LEU A 692 -13.23 35.99 13.57
C LEU A 692 -13.89 35.57 12.25
N SER A 693 -13.94 34.27 11.96
CA SER A 693 -14.67 33.76 10.78
C SER A 693 -16.19 33.97 10.87
N GLU A 694 -16.73 34.05 12.09
CA GLU A 694 -18.16 34.25 12.33
C GLU A 694 -18.35 34.94 13.69
N ASN A 695 -19.24 35.94 13.76
CA ASN A 695 -19.50 36.74 14.96
C ASN A 695 -20.81 36.38 15.67
N SER A 696 -21.66 35.58 15.03
CA SER A 696 -22.92 35.11 15.59
C SER A 696 -23.47 33.98 14.73
N GLY A 697 -24.20 33.04 15.33
CA GLY A 697 -24.89 31.98 14.61
C GLY A 697 -25.58 31.01 15.55
N SER A 698 -25.90 29.81 15.05
CA SER A 698 -26.51 28.73 15.83
C SER A 698 -25.56 27.52 15.90
N VAL A 699 -25.53 26.86 17.05
CA VAL A 699 -24.80 25.61 17.29
C VAL A 699 -25.78 24.51 17.63
N ARG A 700 -25.87 23.49 16.76
CA ARG A 700 -26.63 22.26 17.02
C ARG A 700 -25.71 21.15 17.54
N THR A 701 -24.66 20.85 16.79
CA THR A 701 -23.66 19.82 17.16
C THR A 701 -22.42 20.49 17.72
N GLU A 702 -21.61 21.07 16.83
CA GLU A 702 -20.49 21.93 17.14
C GLU A 702 -20.26 22.93 16.01
N LYS A 703 -19.44 23.93 16.29
CA LYS A 703 -19.00 24.93 15.31
C LYS A 703 -17.60 25.38 15.64
N ARG A 704 -16.73 25.43 14.63
CA ARG A 704 -15.36 25.92 14.75
C ARG A 704 -15.28 27.36 14.25
N ILE A 705 -14.90 28.28 15.13
CA ILE A 705 -14.67 29.70 14.85
C ILE A 705 -13.16 29.90 14.66
N LEU A 706 -12.75 30.37 13.49
CA LEU A 706 -11.35 30.69 13.25
C LEU A 706 -11.03 32.07 13.82
N VAL A 707 -9.92 32.15 14.53
CA VAL A 707 -9.34 33.36 15.09
C VAL A 707 -8.08 33.67 14.29
N ARG A 708 -8.09 34.78 13.55
CA ARG A 708 -6.98 35.21 12.70
C ARG A 708 -6.35 36.49 13.22
N VAL A 709 -5.03 36.46 13.33
CA VAL A 709 -4.20 37.63 13.64
C VAL A 709 -3.23 37.84 12.48
N GLU A 710 -3.27 39.03 11.88
CA GLU A 710 -2.41 39.39 10.74
C GLU A 710 -1.15 40.15 11.18
N ASP A 711 -1.21 40.81 12.33
CA ASP A 711 -0.13 41.63 12.86
C ASP A 711 0.21 41.23 14.31
N CYS A 712 1.35 40.59 14.47
CA CYS A 712 1.94 40.21 15.76
C CYS A 712 3.17 41.06 16.08
N THR A 713 3.31 42.26 15.51
CA THR A 713 4.52 43.11 15.72
C THR A 713 4.53 43.85 17.05
N ALA A 714 3.38 43.97 17.71
CA ALA A 714 3.23 44.59 19.03
C ALA A 714 2.63 43.60 20.03
N ALA A 715 3.03 43.72 21.30
CA ALA A 715 2.42 42.97 22.39
C ALA A 715 1.01 43.54 22.66
N ARG A 716 0.00 42.68 22.62
CA ARG A 716 -1.41 43.04 22.84
C ARG A 716 -2.04 41.95 23.70
N GLU A 717 -2.95 42.35 24.58
CA GLU A 717 -3.77 41.45 25.37
C GLU A 717 -5.25 41.82 25.18
N GLY A 718 -6.12 40.83 25.23
CA GLY A 718 -7.56 41.02 25.12
C GLY A 718 -8.33 39.76 25.49
N GLU A 719 -9.64 39.84 25.37
CA GLU A 719 -10.54 38.72 25.64
C GLU A 719 -11.51 38.54 24.47
N ILE A 720 -11.72 37.29 24.06
CA ILE A 720 -12.85 36.90 23.22
C ILE A 720 -14.02 36.58 24.16
N LEU A 721 -15.15 37.23 23.95
CA LEU A 721 -16.37 37.01 24.74
C LEU A 721 -17.39 36.25 23.89
N VAL A 722 -17.71 35.04 24.30
CA VAL A 722 -18.78 34.22 23.71
C VAL A 722 -20.01 34.30 24.61
N LYS A 723 -21.17 34.61 24.05
CA LYS A 723 -22.45 34.62 24.76
C LYS A 723 -23.42 33.63 24.12
N ASP A 724 -24.00 32.76 24.92
CA ASP A 724 -25.17 31.98 24.56
C ASP A 724 -26.41 32.86 24.71
N LEU A 725 -27.13 33.10 23.63
CA LEU A 725 -28.33 33.95 23.62
C LEU A 725 -29.58 33.23 24.15
N SER A 726 -29.52 31.90 24.27
CA SER A 726 -30.64 31.07 24.74
C SER A 726 -30.74 31.07 26.27
N ASP A 727 -29.61 31.07 26.98
CA ASP A 727 -29.59 31.12 28.46
C ASP A 727 -28.80 32.28 29.06
N CYS A 728 -28.24 33.17 28.22
CA CYS A 728 -27.42 34.31 28.62
C CYS A 728 -26.11 33.93 29.34
N SER A 729 -25.65 32.69 29.25
CA SER A 729 -24.33 32.30 29.75
C SER A 729 -23.22 32.93 28.91
N GLU A 730 -22.09 33.24 29.55
CA GLU A 730 -20.96 33.90 28.90
C GLU A 730 -19.64 33.18 29.23
N VAL A 731 -18.76 33.06 28.24
CA VAL A 731 -17.40 32.54 28.39
C VAL A 731 -16.41 33.58 27.89
N ARG A 732 -15.39 33.88 28.70
CA ARG A 732 -14.29 34.79 28.37
C ARG A 732 -13.02 33.98 28.11
N ILE A 733 -12.43 34.20 26.95
CA ILE A 733 -11.23 33.47 26.51
C ILE A 733 -10.09 34.48 26.36
N PRO A 734 -9.01 34.37 27.17
CA PRO A 734 -7.84 35.21 27.03
C PRO A 734 -7.16 35.00 25.68
N VAL A 735 -6.74 36.11 25.06
CA VAL A 735 -6.01 36.11 23.80
C VAL A 735 -4.93 37.19 23.80
N LYS A 736 -3.74 36.86 23.28
CA LYS A 736 -2.61 37.80 23.25
C LYS A 736 -1.70 37.62 22.05
N THR A 737 -1.01 38.69 21.68
CA THR A 737 0.15 38.65 20.78
C THR A 737 1.43 38.82 21.58
N GLU A 738 2.42 37.99 21.30
CA GLU A 738 3.74 38.04 21.92
C GLU A 738 4.80 38.17 20.80
N PRO A 739 5.09 39.40 20.33
CA PRO A 739 6.06 39.60 19.25
C PRO A 739 7.42 38.99 19.61
N PRO A 740 8.07 38.26 18.70
CA PRO A 740 9.44 37.85 18.90
C PRO A 740 10.33 39.10 18.91
N ALA A 741 11.36 39.09 19.78
CA ALA A 741 12.33 40.17 19.82
C ALA A 741 13.11 40.33 18.50
N GLN A 742 13.18 39.25 17.71
CA GLN A 742 13.84 39.20 16.40
C GLN A 742 12.97 38.40 15.42
N VAL A 743 12.79 38.92 14.21
CA VAL A 743 11.98 38.26 13.16
C VAL A 743 12.76 37.06 12.61
N CYS A 744 12.12 35.89 12.62
CA CYS A 744 12.63 34.67 12.03
C CYS A 744 11.47 33.91 11.37
N GLU A 745 11.73 33.21 10.27
CA GLU A 745 10.73 32.33 9.64
C GLU A 745 10.36 31.17 10.58
N ASN A 746 11.37 30.60 11.23
CA ASN A 746 11.24 29.45 12.13
C ASN A 746 11.16 29.95 13.59
N THR A 747 10.10 30.70 13.89
CA THR A 747 9.80 31.18 15.24
C THR A 747 8.98 30.18 16.03
N GLU A 748 9.32 30.03 17.31
CA GLU A 748 8.55 29.28 18.31
C GLU A 748 7.08 29.73 18.33
N GLU A 749 6.20 28.77 18.14
CA GLU A 749 4.75 28.94 18.16
C GLU A 749 4.15 27.63 18.70
N ASP A 750 3.08 27.69 19.50
CA ASP A 750 2.42 26.47 19.99
C ASP A 750 3.32 25.48 20.75
N SER A 751 4.35 26.00 21.43
CA SER A 751 5.35 25.23 22.16
C SER A 751 6.24 24.33 21.28
N CYS A 752 6.40 24.70 20.00
CA CYS A 752 7.35 24.06 19.09
C CYS A 752 7.93 25.03 18.04
N ILE A 753 9.03 24.63 17.42
CA ILE A 753 9.62 25.26 16.24
C ILE A 753 9.67 24.21 15.15
N CYS A 754 8.88 24.37 14.08
CA CYS A 754 8.83 23.42 12.97
C CYS A 754 9.63 23.96 11.78
N VAL A 755 10.57 23.16 11.27
CA VAL A 755 11.48 23.55 10.17
C VAL A 755 11.41 22.53 9.04
N GLN A 756 11.14 23.00 7.82
CA GLN A 756 11.19 22.16 6.62
C GLN A 756 12.63 22.02 6.13
N ALA A 757 13.00 20.82 5.68
CA ALA A 757 14.36 20.55 5.19
C ALA A 757 14.70 21.38 3.95
N VAL A 758 13.72 21.56 3.04
CA VAL A 758 13.86 22.43 1.87
C VAL A 758 13.10 23.73 2.10
N SER A 759 13.84 24.76 2.50
CA SER A 759 13.42 26.15 2.69
C SER A 759 14.37 27.12 1.97
N ALA A 760 13.98 28.39 1.82
CA ALA A 760 14.83 29.43 1.24
C ALA A 760 16.21 29.52 1.94
N GLN A 761 16.26 29.23 3.24
CA GLN A 761 17.49 29.19 4.05
C GLN A 761 18.36 27.97 3.72
N SER A 762 17.75 26.80 3.48
CA SER A 762 18.46 25.56 3.14
C SER A 762 19.06 25.58 1.72
N THR A 763 18.42 26.29 0.78
CA THR A 763 18.80 26.31 -0.64
C THR A 763 20.10 27.05 -0.95
N VAL A 764 20.83 27.53 0.07
CA VAL A 764 21.99 28.42 -0.12
C VAL A 764 23.36 27.78 0.21
N SER A 765 23.52 26.63 0.88
CA SER A 765 24.81 26.42 1.62
C SER A 765 25.40 25.02 1.83
N SER A 766 25.28 24.03 0.95
CA SER A 766 26.19 22.84 1.04
C SER A 766 26.30 22.03 -0.25
N PRO A 767 27.51 21.65 -0.71
CA PRO A 767 27.70 20.70 -1.82
C PRO A 767 27.41 19.25 -1.44
N TYR A 768 27.24 18.95 -0.14
CA TYR A 768 27.07 17.60 0.39
C TYR A 768 25.61 17.17 0.51
N PHE A 769 24.68 17.97 0.00
CA PHE A 769 23.25 17.65 0.00
C PHE A 769 22.62 18.03 -1.34
N HIS A 770 21.63 17.26 -1.76
CA HIS A 770 20.81 17.59 -2.92
C HIS A 770 19.31 17.42 -2.61
N VAL A 771 18.49 18.07 -3.42
CA VAL A 771 17.03 18.06 -3.27
C VAL A 771 16.43 16.95 -4.14
N ILE A 772 15.58 16.12 -3.54
CA ILE A 772 14.72 15.17 -4.25
C ILE A 772 13.29 15.72 -4.24
N LYS A 773 12.83 16.16 -5.39
CA LYS A 773 11.47 16.70 -5.55
C LYS A 773 10.42 15.61 -5.32
N ARG A 774 9.22 16.00 -4.86
CA ARG A 774 8.05 15.12 -4.68
C ARG A 774 8.26 13.94 -3.72
N LEU A 775 9.28 14.00 -2.84
CA LEU A 775 9.56 12.96 -1.84
C LEU A 775 9.55 13.50 -0.39
N GLY A 776 9.08 14.72 -0.18
CA GLY A 776 8.81 15.23 1.16
C GLY A 776 7.68 14.45 1.87
N ARG A 777 7.58 14.62 3.19
CA ARG A 777 6.58 13.95 4.01
C ARG A 777 5.24 14.68 3.91
N CYS A 778 4.18 13.99 3.48
CA CYS A 778 2.86 14.56 3.15
C CYS A 778 2.85 15.53 1.94
N ARG A 779 3.92 16.32 1.74
CA ARG A 779 4.07 17.29 0.65
C ARG A 779 5.54 17.64 0.42
N GLY A 780 5.86 18.24 -0.72
CA GLY A 780 7.12 18.93 -0.96
C GLY A 780 8.29 17.98 -1.27
N SER A 781 9.50 18.39 -0.89
CA SER A 781 10.75 17.74 -1.29
C SER A 781 11.53 17.18 -0.09
N LEU A 782 12.41 16.24 -0.37
CA LEU A 782 13.35 15.66 0.58
C LEU A 782 14.75 16.26 0.37
N MET A 783 15.53 16.36 1.44
CA MET A 783 16.97 16.66 1.36
C MET A 783 17.76 15.38 1.60
N GLU A 784 18.71 15.04 0.73
CA GLU A 784 19.52 13.82 0.82
C GLU A 784 21.02 14.13 0.80
N ALA A 785 21.76 13.50 1.71
CA ALA A 785 23.20 13.62 1.83
C ALA A 785 23.93 12.87 0.71
N VAL A 786 24.89 13.55 0.09
CA VAL A 786 25.83 13.00 -0.89
C VAL A 786 27.21 13.05 -0.23
N ARG A 787 27.86 11.89 -0.07
CA ARG A 787 29.17 11.85 0.60
C ARG A 787 30.31 11.71 -0.40
N GLU A 788 31.22 12.69 -0.39
CA GLU A 788 32.44 12.72 -1.22
C GLU A 788 33.73 13.04 -0.42
N ASP A 789 33.66 13.31 0.88
CA ASP A 789 34.82 13.47 1.78
C ASP A 789 34.58 12.85 3.18
N SER A 790 35.58 12.95 4.07
CA SER A 790 35.56 12.37 5.44
C SER A 790 35.50 13.42 6.56
N GLY A 791 35.25 14.69 6.25
CA GLY A 791 35.27 15.81 7.20
C GLY A 791 33.90 16.47 7.42
N PHE A 792 33.73 17.16 8.55
CA PHE A 792 32.55 17.99 8.83
C PHE A 792 32.69 19.39 8.21
N SER A 793 32.81 19.47 6.89
CA SER A 793 32.88 20.75 6.17
C SER A 793 31.51 21.14 5.58
N ALA A 794 31.15 22.43 5.60
CA ALA A 794 29.93 23.01 4.98
C ALA A 794 28.57 22.35 5.36
N PRO A 795 28.01 22.60 6.57
CA PRO A 795 26.70 22.10 6.96
C PRO A 795 25.53 22.83 6.29
N LEU A 796 24.36 22.19 6.26
CA LEU A 796 23.09 22.90 6.08
C LEU A 796 22.78 23.68 7.36
N CYS A 797 22.49 24.97 7.23
CA CYS A 797 22.23 25.86 8.37
C CYS A 797 20.80 26.37 8.35
N TYR A 798 20.13 26.31 9.50
CA TYR A 798 18.78 26.81 9.70
C TYR A 798 18.79 27.82 10.84
N GLN A 799 18.22 29.00 10.61
CA GLN A 799 17.98 29.96 11.69
C GLN A 799 16.65 29.63 12.36
N VAL A 800 16.65 29.62 13.69
CA VAL A 800 15.45 29.43 14.52
C VAL A 800 15.38 30.51 15.58
N TYR A 801 14.18 30.88 16.00
CA TYR A 801 13.96 31.78 17.12
C TYR A 801 13.22 31.05 18.25
N ALA A 802 13.89 30.90 19.40
CA ALA A 802 13.30 30.38 20.63
C ALA A 802 12.80 31.56 21.49
N ALA A 803 11.52 31.59 21.81
CA ALA A 803 10.94 32.54 22.75
C ALA A 803 11.19 32.11 24.21
N SER A 804 11.28 30.80 24.44
CA SER A 804 11.56 30.19 25.73
C SER A 804 13.06 29.93 25.92
N GLU A 805 13.53 29.93 27.17
CA GLU A 805 14.88 29.46 27.55
C GLU A 805 14.77 28.05 28.15
N GLY A 806 15.66 27.13 27.76
CA GLY A 806 15.67 25.79 28.34
C GLY A 806 16.42 24.75 27.51
N GLU A 807 16.44 23.52 28.01
CA GLU A 807 16.82 22.34 27.23
C GLU A 807 15.60 21.88 26.43
N PHE A 808 15.78 21.71 25.11
CA PHE A 808 14.69 21.38 24.21
C PHE A 808 14.90 20.03 23.52
N LEU A 809 13.81 19.39 23.14
CA LEU A 809 13.85 18.13 22.40
C LEU A 809 13.79 18.42 20.89
N LEU A 810 14.83 18.05 20.15
CA LEU A 810 14.79 18.00 18.69
C LEU A 810 14.31 16.63 18.23
N GLU A 811 13.32 16.62 17.34
CA GLU A 811 12.82 15.46 16.60
C GLU A 811 13.10 15.67 15.11
N LEU A 812 13.97 14.87 14.52
CA LEU A 812 14.31 14.88 13.10
C LEU A 812 13.46 13.86 12.34
N HIS A 813 12.79 14.29 11.27
CA HIS A 813 11.96 13.43 10.41
C HIS A 813 12.78 12.86 9.27
N ARG A 814 13.47 11.76 9.54
CA ARG A 814 14.31 11.07 8.59
C ARG A 814 13.45 10.22 7.64
N PHE A 815 13.82 10.19 6.37
CA PHE A 815 13.29 9.24 5.40
C PHE A 815 13.72 7.80 5.77
N PRO A 816 12.81 6.80 5.81
CA PRO A 816 13.13 5.45 6.27
C PRO A 816 14.04 4.59 5.37
N SER A 817 14.99 5.18 4.64
CA SER A 817 15.99 4.44 3.85
C SER A 817 16.77 3.43 4.71
N LEU A 818 17.32 2.38 4.10
CA LEU A 818 18.03 1.31 4.83
C LEU A 818 19.48 1.16 4.35
N ASP A 819 20.28 0.49 5.18
CA ASP A 819 21.66 0.07 4.91
C ASP A 819 21.98 -1.11 5.84
N SER A 820 21.62 -2.33 5.44
CA SER A 820 21.65 -3.53 6.32
C SER A 820 23.04 -3.85 6.88
N THR A 821 24.10 -3.42 6.17
CA THR A 821 25.51 -3.68 6.50
C THR A 821 26.21 -2.49 7.14
N GLY A 822 25.59 -1.32 7.14
CA GLY A 822 26.22 -0.07 7.54
C GLY A 822 25.47 0.66 8.65
N ARG A 823 25.72 1.96 8.71
CA ARG A 823 25.21 2.89 9.72
C ARG A 823 24.59 4.07 9.01
N ILE A 824 23.60 4.69 9.64
CA ILE A 824 22.87 5.80 9.05
C ILE A 824 22.84 6.97 10.01
N ARG A 825 23.72 7.93 9.76
CA ARG A 825 24.02 9.01 10.72
C ARG A 825 23.97 10.40 10.08
N ILE A 826 23.71 11.38 10.93
CA ILE A 826 23.83 12.81 10.63
C ILE A 826 24.43 13.54 11.84
N GLY A 827 25.23 14.58 11.59
CA GLY A 827 25.75 15.47 12.63
C GLY A 827 24.81 16.64 12.87
N VAL A 828 24.57 17.01 14.13
CA VAL A 828 23.75 18.15 14.54
C VAL A 828 24.54 19.04 15.50
N SER A 829 24.53 20.36 15.31
CA SER A 829 25.06 21.31 16.28
C SER A 829 24.18 22.55 16.43
N VAL A 830 24.32 23.24 17.57
CA VAL A 830 23.66 24.51 17.91
C VAL A 830 24.74 25.57 18.09
N ASP A 831 24.60 26.73 17.45
CA ASP A 831 25.46 27.93 17.59
C ASP A 831 26.98 27.66 17.54
N GLU A 832 27.44 26.83 16.60
CA GLU A 832 28.88 26.42 16.50
C GLU A 832 29.39 25.58 17.67
N GLY A 833 28.49 25.10 18.54
CA GLY A 833 28.79 24.13 19.58
C GLY A 833 29.21 22.76 19.03
N PRO A 834 29.49 21.80 19.93
CA PRO A 834 29.97 20.48 19.55
C PRO A 834 28.94 19.75 18.66
N VAL A 835 29.43 19.13 17.59
CA VAL A 835 28.62 18.28 16.71
C VAL A 835 28.26 16.98 17.45
N ARG A 836 26.97 16.71 17.56
CA ARG A 836 26.42 15.47 18.11
C ARG A 836 25.90 14.60 16.98
N ILE A 837 26.19 13.31 17.05
CA ILE A 837 25.73 12.35 16.04
C ILE A 837 24.34 11.83 16.41
N LEU A 838 23.40 11.99 15.49
CA LEU A 838 22.15 11.25 15.46
C LEU A 838 22.34 10.01 14.60
N GLU A 839 21.87 8.87 15.09
CA GLU A 839 21.96 7.58 14.42
C GLU A 839 20.60 6.89 14.44
N SER A 840 20.23 6.28 13.33
CA SER A 840 19.11 5.35 13.29
C SER A 840 19.56 3.94 13.58
N TYR A 841 18.79 3.25 14.41
CA TYR A 841 18.93 1.81 14.65
C TYR A 841 18.04 0.96 13.74
N SER A 842 17.19 1.59 12.93
CA SER A 842 16.38 0.95 11.89
C SER A 842 17.16 0.89 10.58
N ASN A 843 18.32 0.21 10.59
CA ASN A 843 19.19 0.10 9.41
C ASN A 843 18.86 -1.11 8.51
N ASP A 844 18.00 -2.03 8.99
CA ASP A 844 17.49 -3.15 8.21
C ASP A 844 16.05 -3.47 8.63
N GLU A 845 15.38 -4.31 7.83
CA GLU A 845 14.07 -4.87 8.14
C GLU A 845 14.04 -5.47 9.56
N TRP A 846 12.97 -5.23 10.31
CA TRP A 846 12.76 -5.71 11.70
C TRP A 846 13.78 -5.25 12.75
N ARG A 847 14.71 -4.33 12.44
CA ARG A 847 15.62 -3.72 13.41
C ARG A 847 15.10 -2.39 13.92
N GLY A 848 15.41 -2.06 15.17
CA GLY A 848 15.01 -0.79 15.79
C GLY A 848 13.48 -0.60 15.75
N ASN A 849 13.04 0.54 15.19
CA ASN A 849 11.64 0.91 15.07
C ASN A 849 11.08 0.66 13.66
N TRP A 850 11.72 -0.18 12.84
CA TRP A 850 11.38 -0.35 11.41
C TRP A 850 9.87 -0.54 11.16
N LYS A 851 9.17 -1.41 11.91
CA LYS A 851 7.70 -1.61 11.76
C LYS A 851 6.93 -0.29 11.92
N LYS A 852 7.23 0.50 12.95
CA LYS A 852 6.58 1.80 13.18
C LYS A 852 6.96 2.82 12.09
N ASN A 853 8.19 2.74 11.58
CA ASN A 853 8.70 3.66 10.59
C ASN A 853 8.04 3.48 9.22
N VAL A 854 7.87 2.23 8.76
CA VAL A 854 7.19 1.94 7.48
C VAL A 854 5.70 2.26 7.53
N LEU A 855 5.03 2.01 8.68
CA LEU A 855 3.61 2.31 8.85
C LEU A 855 3.30 3.81 8.90
N ASN A 856 4.24 4.66 9.34
CA ASN A 856 4.06 6.12 9.42
C ASN A 856 4.90 6.90 8.38
N ASN A 857 5.61 6.18 7.50
CA ASN A 857 6.54 6.71 6.51
C ASN A 857 7.50 7.78 7.09
N VAL A 858 8.09 7.48 8.25
CA VAL A 858 9.08 8.34 8.92
C VAL A 858 9.92 7.56 9.92
N ASP A 859 11.21 7.83 9.96
CA ASP A 859 12.09 7.42 11.05
C ASP A 859 12.37 8.65 11.94
N ARG A 860 11.81 8.68 13.15
CA ARG A 860 11.95 9.83 14.07
C ARG A 860 13.18 9.66 14.93
N LEU A 861 14.15 10.55 14.76
CA LEU A 861 15.37 10.58 15.56
C LEU A 861 15.30 11.72 16.58
N TYR A 862 15.66 11.44 17.83
CA TYR A 862 15.52 12.39 18.94
C TYR A 862 16.87 12.82 19.50
N LEU A 863 17.01 14.11 19.77
CA LEU A 863 18.20 14.69 20.39
C LEU A 863 17.80 15.76 21.40
N SER A 864 18.19 15.59 22.67
CA SER A 864 18.14 16.70 23.64
C SER A 864 19.17 17.74 23.25
N LEU A 865 18.74 18.94 22.89
CA LEU A 865 19.62 20.06 22.57
C LEU A 865 20.29 20.61 23.84
N PRO A 866 21.47 21.25 23.73
CA PRO A 866 22.02 22.02 24.85
C PRO A 866 21.02 23.10 25.29
N ALA A 867 21.16 23.59 26.52
CA ALA A 867 20.34 24.69 27.00
C ALA A 867 20.47 25.91 26.09
N MET A 868 19.36 26.30 25.46
CA MET A 868 19.25 27.43 24.55
C MET A 868 18.71 28.64 25.31
N LYS A 869 19.26 29.82 25.04
CA LYS A 869 18.73 31.08 25.55
C LYS A 869 17.48 31.49 24.76
N ALA A 870 16.69 32.42 25.28
CA ALA A 870 15.67 33.07 24.44
C ALA A 870 16.38 33.95 23.40
N GLY A 871 16.05 33.76 22.12
CA GLY A 871 16.64 34.51 21.00
C GLY A 871 16.85 33.70 19.72
N LEU A 872 17.63 34.25 18.80
CA LEU A 872 18.05 33.58 17.57
C LEU A 872 19.13 32.53 17.85
N HIS A 873 18.97 31.38 17.21
CA HIS A 873 19.92 30.27 17.23
C HIS A 873 20.14 29.74 15.81
N ARG A 874 21.30 29.11 15.61
CA ARG A 874 21.61 28.40 14.37
C ARG A 874 21.69 26.90 14.62
N ILE A 875 20.85 26.15 13.92
CA ILE A 875 20.91 24.68 13.88
C ILE A 875 21.67 24.27 12.62
N SER A 876 22.76 23.53 12.79
CA SER A 876 23.60 23.06 11.69
C SER A 876 23.51 21.54 11.54
N LEU A 877 23.26 21.06 10.32
CA LEU A 877 23.20 19.65 9.96
C LEU A 877 24.37 19.29 9.03
N TYR A 878 25.15 18.29 9.42
CA TYR A 878 26.35 17.84 8.70
C TYR A 878 26.13 16.46 8.09
N ALA A 879 26.43 16.30 6.80
CA ALA A 879 26.43 15.00 6.15
C ALA A 879 27.47 14.08 6.81
N VAL A 880 27.09 12.83 7.11
CA VAL A 880 28.00 11.82 7.69
C VAL A 880 28.00 10.56 6.86
N ASP A 881 26.81 10.03 6.57
CA ASP A 881 26.65 8.85 5.71
C ASP A 881 25.87 9.24 4.44
N LYS A 882 26.30 8.68 3.30
CA LYS A 882 25.64 8.85 2.00
C LYS A 882 24.20 8.33 2.09
N TYR A 883 23.27 8.96 1.39
CA TYR A 883 21.84 8.60 1.37
C TYR A 883 21.08 8.81 2.69
N PHE A 884 21.69 9.44 3.70
CA PHE A 884 20.92 9.99 4.81
C PHE A 884 19.99 11.08 4.27
N ALA A 885 18.69 10.91 4.42
CA ALA A 885 17.71 11.86 3.90
C ALA A 885 16.65 12.22 4.93
N PHE A 886 16.14 13.46 4.89
CA PHE A 886 15.16 13.98 5.85
C PHE A 886 14.25 15.03 5.23
N SER A 887 13.05 15.18 5.79
CA SER A 887 12.00 16.09 5.30
C SER A 887 11.87 17.36 6.15
N GLY A 888 12.29 17.31 7.40
CA GLY A 888 12.27 18.45 8.33
C GLY A 888 12.62 18.02 9.75
N PHE A 889 12.54 18.95 10.68
CA PHE A 889 12.69 18.69 12.12
C PHE A 889 11.79 19.62 12.95
N VAL A 890 11.53 19.20 14.19
CA VAL A 890 10.74 19.95 15.18
C VAL A 890 11.56 20.10 16.45
N ILE A 891 11.59 21.29 17.03
CA ILE A 891 12.13 21.55 18.37
C ILE A 891 10.96 21.80 19.30
N TYR A 892 10.72 20.92 20.27
CA TYR A 892 9.66 21.10 21.25
C TYR A 892 10.18 21.90 22.44
N THR A 893 9.49 23.00 22.77
CA THR A 893 9.84 23.89 23.88
C THR A 893 9.06 23.60 25.16
N LYS A 894 8.11 22.65 25.08
CA LYS A 894 7.46 21.98 26.21
C LYS A 894 7.40 20.46 25.96
N GLU A 895 6.74 19.72 26.85
CA GLU A 895 6.44 18.30 26.64
C GLU A 895 5.72 18.06 25.31
N ARG A 896 6.19 17.06 24.56
CA ARG A 896 5.67 16.71 23.24
C ARG A 896 4.28 16.09 23.39
N LYS A 897 3.28 16.66 22.71
CA LYS A 897 1.95 16.05 22.53
C LYS A 897 2.00 15.03 21.39
N GLU A 898 1.31 13.89 21.55
CA GLU A 898 1.31 12.83 20.52
C GLU A 898 0.68 13.32 19.21
N ASN A 899 1.37 13.06 18.10
CA ASN A 899 1.03 13.52 16.76
C ASN A 899 1.73 12.65 15.72
N ASN A 900 1.28 12.72 14.47
CA ASN A 900 1.92 12.08 13.33
C ASN A 900 2.88 13.03 12.57
N LEU A 901 2.44 14.22 12.23
CA LEU A 901 3.15 15.10 11.30
C LEU A 901 3.93 16.23 11.98
N ALA A 902 3.36 16.88 12.99
CA ALA A 902 3.84 18.12 13.63
C ALA A 902 4.24 19.24 12.65
N GLY A 903 3.60 20.42 12.76
CA GLY A 903 3.92 21.57 11.91
C GLY A 903 3.35 21.50 10.48
N ILE A 904 2.35 20.64 10.25
CA ILE A 904 1.53 20.71 9.05
C ILE A 904 0.74 22.04 9.04
N THR A 905 0.70 22.70 7.89
CA THR A 905 -0.02 23.98 7.71
C THR A 905 -1.08 23.84 6.64
N GLY A 906 -2.24 24.46 6.84
CA GLY A 906 -3.36 24.44 5.90
C GLY A 906 -4.66 24.94 6.53
N ALA A 907 -5.77 24.73 5.83
CA ALA A 907 -7.11 25.00 6.31
C ALA A 907 -7.38 24.23 7.63
N GLN A 908 -8.04 24.91 8.56
CA GLN A 908 -8.29 24.43 9.93
C GLN A 908 -9.80 24.41 10.25
N GLU A 909 -10.64 24.78 9.30
CA GLU A 909 -12.09 24.63 9.32
C GLU A 909 -12.46 23.16 9.53
N LEU A 910 -13.68 22.87 10.00
CA LEU A 910 -14.18 21.49 9.96
C LEU A 910 -14.39 21.08 8.49
N PRO A 911 -14.34 19.77 8.15
CA PRO A 911 -14.56 19.31 6.78
C PRO A 911 -15.89 19.77 6.19
N TRP A 912 -16.00 19.75 4.87
CA TRP A 912 -17.24 20.13 4.19
C TRP A 912 -18.41 19.25 4.62
N ASP A 913 -19.51 19.90 4.98
CA ASP A 913 -20.77 19.22 5.26
C ASP A 913 -21.64 19.17 4.00
N TRP A 914 -21.64 18.02 3.33
CA TRP A 914 -22.45 17.75 2.14
C TRP A 914 -23.18 16.41 2.25
N ASP A 915 -24.17 16.23 1.39
CA ASP A 915 -24.98 15.02 1.30
C ASP A 915 -24.27 13.95 0.46
N ALA A 916 -23.43 13.16 1.14
CA ALA A 916 -22.65 12.11 0.51
C ALA A 916 -23.53 11.00 -0.08
N ASP A 917 -24.65 10.67 0.56
CA ASP A 917 -25.57 9.64 0.05
C ASP A 917 -26.15 10.08 -1.28
N ARG A 918 -26.68 11.30 -1.36
CA ARG A 918 -27.22 11.85 -2.61
C ARG A 918 -26.16 11.93 -3.71
N TRP A 919 -24.99 12.47 -3.40
CA TRP A 919 -23.91 12.58 -4.38
C TRP A 919 -23.47 11.21 -4.91
N THR A 920 -23.37 10.19 -4.04
CA THR A 920 -23.03 8.82 -4.49
C THR A 920 -24.11 8.21 -5.38
N GLU A 921 -25.39 8.49 -5.12
CA GLU A 921 -26.48 8.08 -6.01
C GLU A 921 -26.43 8.79 -7.36
N ASP A 922 -26.11 10.09 -7.36
CA ASP A 922 -26.01 10.90 -8.57
C ASP A 922 -24.80 10.47 -9.43
N PHE A 923 -23.66 10.10 -8.80
CA PHE A 923 -22.43 9.71 -9.50
C PHE A 923 -22.39 8.22 -9.87
N TYR A 924 -22.57 7.31 -8.90
CA TYR A 924 -22.45 5.85 -9.11
C TYR A 924 -23.76 5.19 -9.53
N GLY A 925 -24.88 5.92 -9.48
CA GLY A 925 -26.22 5.38 -9.62
C GLY A 925 -26.78 4.82 -8.31
N LYS A 926 -28.05 4.39 -8.37
CA LYS A 926 -28.78 3.84 -7.22
C LYS A 926 -28.35 2.40 -6.92
N LEU A 927 -27.26 2.28 -6.19
CA LEU A 927 -26.67 1.01 -5.78
C LEU A 927 -27.13 0.60 -4.38
N THR A 928 -27.59 -0.65 -4.24
CA THR A 928 -28.00 -1.21 -2.94
C THR A 928 -26.86 -2.02 -2.34
N LEU A 929 -26.39 -1.62 -1.16
CA LEU A 929 -25.39 -2.36 -0.40
C LEU A 929 -26.05 -3.50 0.40
N LYS A 930 -25.47 -4.69 0.34
CA LYS A 930 -25.79 -5.79 1.25
C LYS A 930 -25.02 -5.64 2.57
N PRO A 931 -25.47 -6.26 3.67
CA PRO A 931 -24.64 -6.39 4.87
C PRO A 931 -23.30 -7.07 4.59
N ARG A 932 -22.30 -6.79 5.43
CA ARG A 932 -21.03 -7.53 5.39
C ARG A 932 -21.27 -9.01 5.75
N PRO A 933 -20.43 -9.93 5.24
CA PRO A 933 -20.53 -11.34 5.61
C PRO A 933 -20.32 -11.54 7.11
N VAL A 934 -20.99 -12.55 7.67
CA VAL A 934 -20.79 -13.00 9.05
C VAL A 934 -19.87 -14.22 9.03
N GLU A 935 -18.79 -14.16 9.78
CA GLU A 935 -17.79 -15.22 9.84
C GLU A 935 -17.84 -16.00 11.16
N TYR A 936 -17.76 -17.32 11.05
CA TYR A 936 -17.72 -18.26 12.17
C TYR A 936 -16.43 -19.06 12.13
N ALA A 937 -15.60 -18.93 13.18
CA ALA A 937 -14.40 -19.74 13.34
C ALA A 937 -14.77 -21.22 13.55
N PRO A 938 -13.97 -22.16 13.01
CA PRO A 938 -14.17 -23.58 13.27
C PRO A 938 -13.87 -23.91 14.75
N ALA A 939 -14.48 -24.98 15.28
CA ALA A 939 -14.24 -25.44 16.64
C ALA A 939 -12.83 -26.01 16.85
N GLU A 940 -12.32 -26.74 15.86
CA GLU A 940 -10.94 -27.21 15.78
C GLU A 940 -10.22 -26.45 14.68
N CYS A 941 -9.07 -25.86 15.00
CA CYS A 941 -8.31 -25.04 14.08
C CYS A 941 -6.91 -25.62 13.91
N GLY A 942 -6.47 -25.72 12.65
CA GLY A 942 -5.07 -26.04 12.32
C GLY A 942 -4.11 -24.88 12.59
N ASP A 943 -2.87 -25.03 12.16
CA ASP A 943 -1.82 -24.02 12.31
C ASP A 943 -2.20 -22.67 11.67
N ASP A 944 -1.52 -21.60 12.11
CA ASP A 944 -1.68 -20.26 11.56
C ASP A 944 -1.30 -20.22 10.07
N GLY A 945 -2.31 -20.22 9.21
CA GLY A 945 -2.15 -20.19 7.76
C GLY A 945 -3.16 -19.28 7.06
N LEU A 946 -2.87 -19.02 5.78
CA LEU A 946 -3.67 -18.16 4.89
C LEU A 946 -4.97 -18.81 4.38
N ALA A 947 -5.19 -20.09 4.73
CA ALA A 947 -6.39 -20.78 4.32
C ALA A 947 -7.62 -20.16 4.98
N VAL A 948 -8.62 -19.82 4.16
CA VAL A 948 -9.95 -19.47 4.65
C VAL A 948 -10.57 -20.72 5.26
N THR A 949 -10.79 -20.69 6.56
CA THR A 949 -11.43 -21.79 7.30
C THR A 949 -12.73 -21.37 7.95
N SER A 950 -12.98 -20.06 8.05
CA SER A 950 -14.27 -19.55 8.50
C SER A 950 -15.40 -20.14 7.67
N ARG A 951 -16.48 -20.54 8.34
CA ARG A 951 -17.77 -20.64 7.67
C ARG A 951 -18.31 -19.23 7.49
N ILE A 952 -18.58 -18.84 6.25
CA ILE A 952 -19.06 -17.50 5.90
C ILE A 952 -20.55 -17.56 5.56
N LEU A 953 -21.33 -16.64 6.14
CA LEU A 953 -22.73 -16.43 5.82
C LEU A 953 -22.90 -15.04 5.21
N TYR A 954 -23.64 -14.93 4.10
CA TYR A 954 -23.92 -13.66 3.42
C TYR A 954 -25.37 -13.24 3.70
N PRO A 955 -25.62 -12.28 4.61
CA PRO A 955 -26.98 -11.84 4.90
C PRO A 955 -27.58 -11.09 3.70
N GLU A 956 -28.87 -11.30 3.45
CA GLU A 956 -29.58 -10.61 2.35
C GLU A 956 -30.05 -9.20 2.72
N ARG A 957 -30.18 -8.89 4.02
CA ARG A 957 -30.65 -7.59 4.52
C ARG A 957 -30.16 -7.32 5.95
N TYR A 958 -30.08 -6.05 6.32
CA TYR A 958 -29.84 -5.62 7.69
C TYR A 958 -31.05 -5.95 8.59
N THR A 959 -30.79 -6.17 9.88
CA THR A 959 -31.84 -6.31 10.92
C THR A 959 -32.36 -4.94 11.37
N LYS A 960 -33.24 -4.92 12.38
CA LYS A 960 -33.72 -3.67 13.00
C LYS A 960 -32.65 -3.04 13.90
N THR A 961 -32.61 -1.72 13.92
CA THR A 961 -31.77 -0.95 14.83
C THR A 961 -32.31 -0.96 16.25
N VAL A 962 -31.40 -0.80 17.21
CA VAL A 962 -31.66 -0.60 18.64
C VAL A 962 -31.10 0.74 19.10
N GLU A 963 -31.70 1.30 20.16
CA GLU A 963 -31.22 2.52 20.82
C GLU A 963 -30.33 2.15 22.01
N PRO A 964 -29.38 3.01 22.43
CA PRO A 964 -28.46 2.68 23.55
C PRO A 964 -29.15 2.26 24.85
N GLY A 965 -30.36 2.76 25.13
CA GLY A 965 -31.15 2.38 26.30
C GLY A 965 -31.57 0.91 26.33
N PHE A 966 -31.60 0.22 25.19
CA PHE A 966 -31.83 -1.23 25.10
C PHE A 966 -30.77 -2.00 25.91
N PHE A 967 -29.49 -1.69 25.70
CA PHE A 967 -28.38 -2.37 26.39
C PHE A 967 -28.41 -2.15 27.90
N LEU A 968 -28.77 -0.94 28.33
CA LEU A 968 -28.91 -0.62 29.76
C LEU A 968 -30.02 -1.46 30.40
N GLN A 969 -31.15 -1.65 29.72
CA GLN A 969 -32.26 -2.46 30.22
C GLN A 969 -31.91 -3.95 30.28
N GLU A 970 -31.22 -4.47 29.26
CA GLU A 970 -30.74 -5.87 29.26
C GLU A 970 -29.82 -6.14 30.46
N GLY A 971 -28.98 -5.16 30.82
CA GLY A 971 -28.08 -5.26 31.97
C GLY A 971 -28.78 -5.23 33.34
N GLU A 972 -30.08 -4.95 33.43
CA GLU A 972 -30.84 -4.89 34.71
C GLU A 972 -31.46 -6.23 35.13
N HIS A 973 -31.24 -7.29 34.35
CA HIS A 973 -31.80 -8.62 34.58
C HIS A 973 -30.74 -9.71 34.39
N PRO A 974 -30.89 -10.89 35.02
CA PRO A 974 -30.00 -12.01 34.77
C PRO A 974 -30.28 -12.63 33.38
N PHE A 975 -29.23 -13.11 32.72
CA PHE A 975 -29.30 -13.73 31.39
C PHE A 975 -29.72 -15.19 31.50
N ALA A 976 -31.00 -15.46 31.33
CA ALA A 976 -31.57 -16.80 31.48
C ALA A 976 -31.52 -17.64 30.20
N GLU A 977 -31.30 -18.94 30.37
CA GLU A 977 -31.34 -19.90 29.28
C GLU A 977 -32.75 -20.01 28.68
N ASN A 978 -32.83 -19.86 27.36
CA ASN A 978 -34.06 -20.04 26.58
C ASN A 978 -33.79 -20.96 25.38
N ASN A 979 -34.56 -22.05 25.28
CA ASN A 979 -34.45 -23.06 24.23
C ASN A 979 -33.01 -23.58 24.03
N GLY A 980 -32.28 -23.86 25.10
CA GLY A 980 -30.93 -24.42 25.02
C GLY A 980 -29.80 -23.39 24.88
N SER A 981 -30.12 -22.08 24.88
CA SER A 981 -29.14 -21.03 24.64
C SER A 981 -29.29 -19.82 25.56
N ILE A 982 -28.17 -19.13 25.84
CA ILE A 982 -28.11 -17.83 26.52
C ILE A 982 -27.49 -16.82 25.57
N ARG A 983 -28.07 -15.62 25.51
CA ARG A 983 -27.66 -14.52 24.62
C ARG A 983 -27.28 -13.32 25.48
N ILE A 984 -26.13 -12.71 25.20
CA ILE A 984 -25.61 -11.59 25.98
C ILE A 984 -25.07 -10.55 25.00
N ASP A 985 -25.53 -9.31 25.11
CA ASP A 985 -24.89 -8.17 24.47
C ASP A 985 -23.82 -7.61 25.41
N ALA A 986 -22.58 -7.48 24.93
CA ALA A 986 -21.47 -7.11 25.79
C ALA A 986 -21.69 -5.71 26.44
N ALA A 987 -22.30 -4.81 25.69
CA ALA A 987 -22.67 -3.48 26.14
C ALA A 987 -23.69 -3.45 27.29
N ALA A 988 -24.35 -4.56 27.64
CA ALA A 988 -25.18 -4.62 28.84
C ALA A 988 -24.40 -4.33 30.13
N ALA A 989 -23.08 -4.54 30.12
CA ALA A 989 -22.19 -4.16 31.23
C ALA A 989 -22.18 -2.64 31.52
N LEU A 990 -22.64 -1.80 30.58
CA LEU A 990 -22.81 -0.36 30.79
C LEU A 990 -23.88 -0.03 31.84
N ALA A 991 -24.79 -0.96 32.16
CA ALA A 991 -25.78 -0.79 33.22
C ALA A 991 -25.13 -0.65 34.61
N GLN A 992 -23.93 -1.21 34.81
CA GLN A 992 -23.22 -1.21 36.10
C GLN A 992 -24.11 -1.74 37.24
N SER A 993 -24.87 -2.80 36.94
CA SER A 993 -25.81 -3.43 37.86
C SER A 993 -25.17 -4.66 38.53
N ARG A 994 -25.90 -5.29 39.46
CA ARG A 994 -25.48 -6.60 40.02
C ARG A 994 -25.46 -7.73 38.99
N PHE A 995 -26.16 -7.57 37.86
CA PHE A 995 -26.31 -8.58 36.82
C PHE A 995 -25.33 -8.39 35.67
N ALA A 996 -24.93 -7.16 35.37
CA ALA A 996 -23.96 -6.85 34.33
C ALA A 996 -23.14 -5.62 34.70
N HIS A 997 -21.81 -5.75 34.75
CA HIS A 997 -20.90 -4.65 35.08
C HIS A 997 -19.52 -4.81 34.44
N ALA A 998 -18.76 -3.72 34.43
CA ALA A 998 -17.41 -3.67 33.89
C ALA A 998 -16.42 -3.21 34.98
N ASP A 999 -15.38 -4.00 35.23
CA ASP A 999 -14.39 -3.77 36.28
C ASP A 999 -13.06 -3.21 35.73
N GLY A 1000 -12.29 -2.54 36.58
CA GLY A 1000 -10.96 -2.01 36.26
C GLY A 1000 -10.93 -0.58 35.68
N GLY A 1001 -12.09 0.02 35.37
CA GLY A 1001 -12.21 1.45 35.03
C GLY A 1001 -11.62 1.88 33.68
N LEU A 1002 -11.18 0.94 32.84
CA LEU A 1002 -10.59 1.20 31.53
C LEU A 1002 -11.55 0.96 30.35
N TRP A 1003 -12.67 0.30 30.62
CA TRP A 1003 -13.66 -0.05 29.60
C TRP A 1003 -14.35 1.17 29.01
N GLN A 1004 -14.47 1.15 27.68
CA GLN A 1004 -15.22 2.10 26.88
C GLN A 1004 -16.14 1.32 25.93
N HIS A 1005 -17.16 1.98 25.40
CA HIS A 1005 -17.98 1.43 24.33
C HIS A 1005 -17.64 2.07 22.98
N CYS A 1006 -17.89 1.33 21.91
CA CYS A 1006 -17.84 1.82 20.53
C CYS A 1006 -18.94 1.19 19.67
N SER A 1007 -19.21 1.77 18.50
CA SER A 1007 -20.18 1.22 17.54
C SER A 1007 -19.72 -0.12 16.95
N SER A 1008 -20.66 -1.03 16.66
CA SER A 1008 -20.42 -2.29 15.96
C SER A 1008 -21.37 -2.49 14.75
N GLU A 1009 -21.17 -3.53 13.95
CA GLU A 1009 -22.05 -3.85 12.80
C GLU A 1009 -23.39 -4.47 13.23
N SER A 1010 -23.49 -4.93 14.47
CA SER A 1010 -24.67 -5.63 14.97
C SER A 1010 -25.88 -4.68 15.04
N TYR A 1011 -27.09 -5.26 15.07
CA TYR A 1011 -28.35 -4.50 15.03
C TYR A 1011 -28.45 -3.51 13.86
N GLY A 1012 -28.03 -3.92 12.66
CA GLY A 1012 -28.09 -3.03 11.50
C GLY A 1012 -27.18 -1.80 11.64
N ARG A 1013 -25.98 -1.99 12.22
CA ARG A 1013 -24.95 -0.96 12.50
C ARG A 1013 -25.32 0.03 13.60
N SER A 1014 -26.26 -0.29 14.48
CA SER A 1014 -26.55 0.48 15.70
C SER A 1014 -26.07 -0.21 16.99
N GLY A 1015 -25.42 -1.36 16.86
CA GLY A 1015 -24.87 -2.14 17.97
C GLY A 1015 -23.72 -1.45 18.68
N LEU A 1016 -23.45 -1.91 19.91
CA LEU A 1016 -22.36 -1.42 20.75
C LEU A 1016 -21.44 -2.59 21.14
N ALA A 1017 -20.14 -2.37 20.99
CA ALA A 1017 -19.10 -3.24 21.52
C ALA A 1017 -18.38 -2.59 22.70
N MET A 1018 -17.85 -3.40 23.60
CA MET A 1018 -17.01 -2.99 24.73
C MET A 1018 -15.53 -3.22 24.39
N TYR A 1019 -14.64 -2.31 24.80
CA TYR A 1019 -13.19 -2.45 24.59
C TYR A 1019 -12.36 -1.57 25.53
N VAL A 1020 -11.05 -1.79 25.57
CA VAL A 1020 -10.08 -0.89 26.22
C VAL A 1020 -9.30 -0.13 25.15
N ARG A 1021 -9.50 1.19 25.05
CA ARG A 1021 -8.89 2.00 23.97
C ARG A 1021 -7.40 2.25 24.13
N THR A 1022 -6.92 2.45 25.36
CA THR A 1022 -5.55 2.94 25.61
C THR A 1022 -4.53 2.01 24.94
N PRO A 1023 -3.78 2.48 23.92
CA PRO A 1023 -2.96 1.59 23.11
C PRO A 1023 -1.82 0.94 23.90
N GLY A 1024 -1.47 -0.29 23.53
CA GLY A 1024 -0.29 -1.00 24.02
C GLY A 1024 -0.39 -1.52 25.46
N LEU A 1025 -1.59 -1.56 26.05
CA LEU A 1025 -1.79 -2.22 27.34
C LEU A 1025 -1.94 -3.73 27.13
N SER A 1026 -1.31 -4.51 28.00
CA SER A 1026 -1.42 -5.96 28.03
C SER A 1026 -1.27 -6.46 29.46
N TRP A 1027 -2.01 -7.51 29.82
CA TRP A 1027 -1.99 -8.10 31.16
C TRP A 1027 -1.50 -9.53 31.10
N LYS A 1028 -0.74 -9.96 32.12
CA LYS A 1028 -0.19 -11.32 32.17
C LYS A 1028 -1.16 -12.31 32.80
N GLU A 1029 -1.82 -11.88 33.87
CA GLU A 1029 -2.75 -12.69 34.65
C GLU A 1029 -4.18 -12.12 34.55
N PRO A 1030 -5.22 -12.96 34.40
CA PRO A 1030 -6.61 -12.47 34.30
C PRO A 1030 -7.06 -11.62 35.50
N SER A 1031 -6.55 -11.90 36.70
CA SER A 1031 -6.90 -11.15 37.92
C SER A 1031 -6.41 -9.68 37.91
N GLU A 1032 -5.47 -9.33 37.03
CA GLU A 1032 -4.97 -7.96 36.85
C GLU A 1032 -5.65 -7.24 35.69
N ALA A 1033 -6.33 -8.00 34.82
CA ALA A 1033 -6.94 -7.49 33.60
C ALA A 1033 -8.33 -6.89 33.89
N PRO A 1034 -8.74 -5.85 33.15
CA PRO A 1034 -10.11 -5.36 33.21
C PRO A 1034 -11.08 -6.43 32.71
N SER A 1035 -12.23 -6.58 33.39
CA SER A 1035 -13.20 -7.64 33.11
C SER A 1035 -14.61 -7.12 32.85
N LEU A 1036 -15.37 -7.85 32.04
CA LEU A 1036 -16.82 -7.72 31.92
C LEU A 1036 -17.47 -8.91 32.64
N SER A 1037 -18.47 -8.64 33.47
CA SER A 1037 -19.12 -9.64 34.33
C SER A 1037 -20.61 -9.72 34.02
N TYR A 1038 -21.15 -10.93 33.82
CA TYR A 1038 -22.56 -11.18 33.49
C TYR A 1038 -23.15 -12.32 34.33
N GLN A 1039 -24.29 -12.08 34.97
CA GLN A 1039 -25.02 -13.07 35.76
C GLN A 1039 -25.94 -13.92 34.87
N LEU A 1040 -25.70 -15.23 34.86
CA LEU A 1040 -26.40 -16.22 34.05
C LEU A 1040 -27.38 -17.04 34.90
N GLU A 1041 -28.45 -17.55 34.29
CA GLU A 1041 -29.30 -18.61 34.86
C GLU A 1041 -29.32 -19.81 33.91
N CYS A 1042 -28.71 -20.92 34.34
CA CYS A 1042 -28.45 -22.10 33.51
C CYS A 1042 -29.27 -23.33 33.95
N GLU A 1043 -29.66 -24.19 33.02
CA GLU A 1043 -30.33 -25.48 33.32
C GLU A 1043 -29.36 -26.64 33.60
N GLY A 1044 -28.05 -26.34 33.63
CA GLY A 1044 -26.98 -27.31 33.82
C GLY A 1044 -26.57 -28.07 32.55
N GLY A 1045 -25.26 -28.32 32.43
CA GLY A 1045 -24.65 -29.03 31.30
C GLY A 1045 -23.31 -28.44 30.87
N GLU A 1046 -22.73 -29.02 29.83
CA GLU A 1046 -21.57 -28.46 29.15
C GLU A 1046 -22.04 -27.39 28.17
N TYR A 1047 -21.46 -26.20 28.24
CA TYR A 1047 -21.75 -25.09 27.35
C TYR A 1047 -20.54 -24.75 26.49
N THR A 1048 -20.79 -24.49 25.21
CA THR A 1048 -19.85 -23.75 24.36
C THR A 1048 -20.21 -22.27 24.42
N VAL A 1049 -19.25 -21.44 24.84
CA VAL A 1049 -19.35 -19.99 24.86
C VAL A 1049 -18.79 -19.45 23.55
N TRP A 1050 -19.65 -18.91 22.70
CA TRP A 1050 -19.27 -18.17 21.52
C TRP A 1050 -19.11 -16.68 21.84
N MET A 1051 -18.16 -16.04 21.18
CA MET A 1051 -17.84 -14.62 21.33
C MET A 1051 -17.75 -13.97 19.95
N LEU A 1052 -18.52 -12.90 19.73
CA LEU A 1052 -18.39 -12.04 18.56
C LEU A 1052 -17.40 -10.93 18.90
N SER A 1053 -16.25 -10.94 18.24
CA SER A 1053 -15.17 -10.00 18.54
C SER A 1053 -14.45 -9.51 17.28
N LYS A 1054 -13.77 -8.37 17.42
CA LYS A 1054 -12.91 -7.75 16.39
C LYS A 1054 -11.62 -7.27 17.04
N PHE A 1055 -10.50 -7.41 16.34
CA PHE A 1055 -9.22 -6.80 16.67
C PHE A 1055 -8.54 -6.32 15.38
N ASP A 1056 -7.66 -5.32 15.49
CA ASP A 1056 -7.05 -4.69 14.33
C ASP A 1056 -5.62 -5.19 14.09
N VAL A 1057 -4.92 -5.59 15.16
CA VAL A 1057 -3.56 -6.14 15.10
C VAL A 1057 -3.39 -7.38 16.00
N MET A 1058 -2.40 -8.23 15.72
CA MET A 1058 -2.13 -9.46 16.49
C MET A 1058 -1.92 -9.19 17.98
N GLU A 1059 -1.24 -8.10 18.31
CA GLU A 1059 -0.92 -7.71 19.68
C GLU A 1059 -2.16 -7.44 20.55
N GLU A 1060 -3.33 -7.24 19.93
CA GLU A 1060 -4.62 -7.02 20.59
C GLU A 1060 -5.42 -8.32 20.77
N ALA A 1061 -5.06 -9.41 20.08
CA ALA A 1061 -5.93 -10.58 19.87
C ALA A 1061 -5.93 -11.60 21.03
N TYR A 1062 -5.90 -11.13 22.28
CA TYR A 1062 -5.78 -11.97 23.48
C TYR A 1062 -6.90 -11.73 24.49
N PHE A 1063 -7.51 -12.81 24.97
CA PHE A 1063 -8.57 -12.79 25.98
C PHE A 1063 -8.38 -13.89 27.02
N ALA A 1064 -9.10 -13.77 28.14
CA ALA A 1064 -9.36 -14.88 29.05
C ALA A 1064 -10.84 -14.87 29.45
N MET A 1065 -11.31 -15.98 30.01
CA MET A 1065 -12.66 -16.09 30.58
C MET A 1065 -12.61 -16.75 31.96
N GLY A 1066 -13.61 -16.51 32.78
CA GLY A 1066 -13.76 -17.12 34.09
C GLY A 1066 -15.23 -17.35 34.44
N VAL A 1067 -15.47 -18.24 35.38
CA VAL A 1067 -16.79 -18.54 35.93
C VAL A 1067 -16.71 -18.45 37.45
N ASP A 1068 -17.66 -17.73 38.05
CA ASP A 1068 -17.80 -17.59 39.51
C ASP A 1068 -16.53 -17.09 40.21
N GLY A 1069 -15.74 -16.24 39.54
CA GLY A 1069 -14.49 -15.69 40.07
C GLY A 1069 -13.26 -16.59 39.87
N HIS A 1070 -13.41 -17.69 39.13
CA HIS A 1070 -12.33 -18.60 38.80
C HIS A 1070 -12.03 -18.54 37.29
N PRO A 1071 -10.85 -18.04 36.88
CA PRO A 1071 -10.41 -18.09 35.48
C PRO A 1071 -10.37 -19.53 34.97
N LEU A 1072 -10.82 -19.74 33.73
CA LEU A 1072 -10.74 -21.02 33.04
C LEU A 1072 -9.29 -21.37 32.68
N ALA A 1073 -9.00 -22.66 32.61
CA ALA A 1073 -7.69 -23.15 32.18
C ALA A 1073 -7.49 -22.86 30.69
N LYS A 1074 -6.23 -22.73 30.24
CA LYS A 1074 -5.93 -22.43 28.83
C LYS A 1074 -6.46 -23.48 27.87
N GLU A 1075 -6.51 -24.74 28.31
CA GLU A 1075 -7.01 -25.87 27.52
C GLU A 1075 -8.53 -25.81 27.30
N GLU A 1076 -9.25 -25.05 28.12
CA GLU A 1076 -10.70 -24.83 28.02
C GLU A 1076 -11.04 -23.63 27.11
N LEU A 1077 -10.05 -22.78 26.82
CA LEU A 1077 -10.17 -21.62 25.97
C LEU A 1077 -9.79 -21.96 24.52
N TYR A 1078 -10.48 -21.34 23.57
CA TYR A 1078 -10.11 -21.40 22.16
C TYR A 1078 -8.66 -20.96 21.98
N ARG A 1079 -7.82 -21.91 21.54
CA ARG A 1079 -6.37 -21.73 21.35
C ARG A 1079 -5.67 -21.08 22.56
N GLY A 1080 -6.08 -21.41 23.78
CA GLY A 1080 -5.45 -20.85 24.97
C GLY A 1080 -5.68 -19.36 25.20
N GLY A 1081 -6.73 -18.79 24.59
CA GLY A 1081 -7.05 -17.37 24.69
C GLY A 1081 -6.48 -16.49 23.57
N ALA A 1082 -5.91 -17.08 22.52
CA ALA A 1082 -5.37 -16.37 21.36
C ALA A 1082 -6.32 -16.46 20.15
N LEU A 1083 -6.82 -15.32 19.69
CA LEU A 1083 -7.76 -15.23 18.56
C LEU A 1083 -7.06 -15.01 17.22
N HIS A 1084 -5.79 -14.64 17.25
CA HIS A 1084 -5.09 -14.20 16.06
C HIS A 1084 -5.09 -15.27 14.95
N ARG A 1085 -5.57 -14.86 13.77
CA ARG A 1085 -5.34 -15.51 12.48
C ARG A 1085 -5.37 -14.43 11.40
N TYR A 1086 -4.62 -14.65 10.32
CA TYR A 1086 -4.66 -13.78 9.15
C TYR A 1086 -6.09 -13.49 8.67
N GLU A 1087 -6.94 -14.52 8.55
CA GLU A 1087 -8.32 -14.30 8.07
C GLU A 1087 -9.23 -13.49 9.02
N ALA A 1088 -8.83 -13.26 10.28
CA ALA A 1088 -9.69 -12.69 11.31
C ALA A 1088 -9.47 -11.19 11.58
N GLU A 1089 -8.39 -10.61 11.06
CA GLU A 1089 -8.09 -9.20 11.27
C GLU A 1089 -9.14 -8.29 10.64
N GLN A 1090 -9.39 -7.14 11.26
CA GLN A 1090 -10.26 -6.07 10.73
C GLN A 1090 -11.75 -6.45 10.58
N ILE A 1091 -12.18 -7.66 10.97
CA ILE A 1091 -13.57 -8.11 10.90
C ILE A 1091 -14.13 -8.53 12.25
N TYR A 1092 -15.45 -8.46 12.39
CA TYR A 1092 -16.16 -9.13 13.46
C TYR A 1092 -16.31 -10.62 13.12
N ARG A 1093 -15.82 -11.48 14.01
CA ARG A 1093 -15.84 -12.93 13.85
C ARG A 1093 -16.42 -13.61 15.10
N TRP A 1094 -17.32 -14.56 14.90
CA TRP A 1094 -17.79 -15.46 15.95
C TRP A 1094 -16.74 -16.54 16.22
N VAL A 1095 -16.27 -16.63 17.46
CA VAL A 1095 -15.27 -17.60 17.90
C VAL A 1095 -15.85 -18.47 19.02
N PRO A 1096 -15.67 -19.80 19.01
CA PRO A 1096 -16.10 -20.67 20.11
C PRO A 1096 -15.12 -20.54 21.29
N ALA A 1097 -15.14 -19.38 21.93
CA ALA A 1097 -14.14 -18.85 22.86
C ALA A 1097 -13.82 -19.76 24.05
N ALA A 1098 -14.79 -20.50 24.58
CA ALA A 1098 -14.55 -21.41 25.69
C ALA A 1098 -15.54 -22.58 25.72
N ARG A 1099 -15.17 -23.67 26.41
CA ARG A 1099 -16.09 -24.70 26.89
C ARG A 1099 -16.06 -24.74 28.41
N CYS A 1100 -17.23 -24.77 29.04
CA CYS A 1100 -17.32 -24.83 30.50
C CYS A 1100 -18.51 -25.68 30.94
N LEU A 1101 -18.33 -26.41 32.05
CA LEU A 1101 -19.40 -27.14 32.72
C LEU A 1101 -20.08 -26.19 33.71
N LEU A 1102 -21.36 -25.93 33.51
CA LEU A 1102 -22.17 -25.12 34.43
C LEU A 1102 -23.20 -26.03 35.12
N GLU A 1103 -23.38 -25.85 36.42
CA GLU A 1103 -24.44 -26.53 37.15
C GLU A 1103 -25.78 -25.86 36.86
N LYS A 1104 -26.88 -26.49 37.28
CA LYS A 1104 -28.18 -25.83 37.22
C LYS A 1104 -28.24 -24.75 38.29
N GLY A 1105 -28.43 -23.49 37.89
CA GLY A 1105 -28.53 -22.36 38.79
C GLY A 1105 -27.86 -21.10 38.26
N SER A 1106 -27.54 -20.20 39.19
CA SER A 1106 -26.99 -18.88 38.88
C SER A 1106 -25.46 -18.92 38.87
N HIS A 1107 -24.85 -18.38 37.82
CA HIS A 1107 -23.40 -18.31 37.64
C HIS A 1107 -22.99 -16.91 37.17
N THR A 1108 -21.74 -16.51 37.41
CA THR A 1108 -21.18 -15.28 36.85
C THR A 1108 -20.15 -15.62 35.78
N LEU A 1109 -20.39 -15.22 34.54
CA LEU A 1109 -19.40 -15.27 33.47
C LEU A 1109 -18.56 -14.00 33.50
N GLN A 1110 -17.24 -14.15 33.55
CA GLN A 1110 -16.27 -13.07 33.42
C GLN A 1110 -15.50 -13.19 32.12
N VAL A 1111 -15.32 -12.07 31.42
CA VAL A 1111 -14.51 -11.95 30.20
C VAL A 1111 -13.44 -10.90 30.42
N TYR A 1112 -12.17 -11.28 30.28
CA TYR A 1112 -11.02 -10.43 30.57
C TYR A 1112 -10.37 -9.95 29.27
N SER A 1113 -10.12 -8.64 29.15
CA SER A 1113 -9.33 -8.08 28.06
C SER A 1113 -7.85 -8.26 28.39
N MET A 1114 -7.18 -9.24 27.78
CA MET A 1114 -5.75 -9.48 28.06
C MET A 1114 -4.83 -8.55 27.27
N ALA A 1115 -5.38 -7.83 26.29
CA ALA A 1115 -4.76 -6.70 25.60
C ALA A 1115 -5.78 -5.58 25.34
N SER A 1116 -5.31 -4.35 25.18
CA SER A 1116 -6.12 -3.23 24.67
C SER A 1116 -6.53 -3.45 23.21
N GLY A 1117 -7.52 -2.70 22.72
CA GLY A 1117 -7.91 -2.65 21.31
C GLY A 1117 -8.97 -3.66 20.89
N MET A 1118 -9.01 -4.84 21.53
CA MET A 1118 -10.01 -5.87 21.21
C MET A 1118 -11.43 -5.44 21.58
N ARG A 1119 -12.33 -5.58 20.62
CA ARG A 1119 -13.74 -5.18 20.71
C ARG A 1119 -14.62 -6.41 20.90
N PHE A 1120 -15.44 -6.40 21.96
CA PHE A 1120 -16.37 -7.47 22.31
C PHE A 1120 -17.80 -7.00 22.03
N ASP A 1121 -18.51 -7.64 21.10
CA ASP A 1121 -19.88 -7.26 20.70
C ASP A 1121 -20.92 -8.10 21.46
N ARG A 1122 -20.88 -9.42 21.32
CA ARG A 1122 -21.87 -10.34 21.88
C ARG A 1122 -21.25 -11.64 22.36
N PHE A 1123 -21.95 -12.29 23.30
CA PHE A 1123 -21.67 -13.66 23.73
C PHE A 1123 -22.91 -14.55 23.53
N TYR A 1124 -22.69 -15.80 23.13
CA TYR A 1124 -23.75 -16.78 22.91
C TYR A 1124 -23.34 -18.12 23.52
N LEU A 1125 -24.07 -18.59 24.52
CA LEU A 1125 -23.83 -19.88 25.14
C LEU A 1125 -24.85 -20.88 24.61
N THR A 1126 -24.41 -22.07 24.22
CA THR A 1126 -25.28 -23.20 23.83
C THR A 1126 -24.76 -24.50 24.40
N ARG A 1127 -25.66 -25.43 24.71
CA ARG A 1127 -25.32 -26.81 25.10
C ARG A 1127 -25.02 -27.75 23.92
N GLY A 1128 -25.15 -27.26 22.68
CA GLY A 1128 -24.91 -28.02 21.45
C GLY A 1128 -23.78 -27.45 20.59
N GLU A 1129 -23.65 -27.98 19.37
CA GLU A 1129 -22.73 -27.47 18.33
C GLU A 1129 -23.39 -26.40 17.44
N GLU A 1130 -24.48 -25.81 17.90
CA GLU A 1130 -25.24 -24.82 17.14
C GLU A 1130 -24.42 -23.53 17.00
N LEU A 1131 -24.43 -22.98 15.79
CA LEU A 1131 -23.81 -21.69 15.56
C LEU A 1131 -24.65 -20.56 16.16
N PRO A 1132 -24.02 -19.48 16.64
CA PRO A 1132 -24.72 -18.27 17.01
C PRO A 1132 -25.68 -17.82 15.89
N PRO A 1133 -26.91 -17.41 16.23
CA PRO A 1133 -27.89 -17.01 15.24
C PRO A 1133 -27.41 -15.79 14.45
N SER A 1134 -27.91 -15.62 13.22
CA SER A 1134 -27.65 -14.40 12.46
C SER A 1134 -28.25 -13.18 13.17
N ASP A 1135 -27.77 -11.98 12.83
CA ASP A 1135 -28.26 -10.73 13.42
C ASP A 1135 -29.79 -10.53 13.22
N THR A 1136 -30.38 -11.08 12.15
CA THR A 1136 -31.84 -11.06 11.92
C THR A 1136 -32.65 -12.00 12.82
N GLN A 1137 -31.97 -12.93 13.50
CA GLN A 1137 -32.55 -13.91 14.42
C GLN A 1137 -32.15 -13.63 15.88
N TRP A 1138 -31.35 -12.58 16.11
CA TRP A 1138 -31.08 -12.04 17.43
C TRP A 1138 -32.30 -11.22 17.88
N PRO A 1139 -32.82 -11.40 19.10
CA PRO A 1139 -34.03 -10.71 19.55
C PRO A 1139 -33.72 -9.23 19.79
N VAL A 1140 -34.73 -8.39 19.62
CA VAL A 1140 -34.71 -6.95 19.94
C VAL A 1140 -35.87 -6.66 20.87
#